data_AF-A0A2X0MH24-F1
#
_entry.id   AF-A0A2X0MH24-F1
#
_cell.length_a   1.000
_cell.length_b   1.000
_cell.length_c   1.000
_cell.angle_alpha   90.00
_cell.angle_beta   90.00
_cell.angle_gamma   90.00
#
_symmetry.space_group_name_H-M   'P 1'
#
loop_
_entity.id
_entity.type
_entity.pdbx_description
1 polymer ?
#
loop_
_entity_poly.entity_id
_entity_poly.type
_entity_poly.pdbx_seq_one_letter_code
_entity_poly.pdbx_strand_id
1 'polypeptide(L)'
;MRITACGLVVAVARLVVAGSTSTSDLRVALSSSDSSPPSLVARYIECLGIEDPSAYYPFISWLTANRPETASLQDAKSNPEVEPPKLPPRSSEPNFLFTRQLSPLESWRTLESNRFRGRFLNERGEKELFYMAIANGQADGLLEEMYKAWEKREKLVPVAEGGERCESWIDVQGHRACSVKQFWELVGAEQSKGDKPLKIRVAGDKLAAEPFDRLEPPMPDDSLPFFVLYGSTDDETFAKLFDELNRLAGGDIDEAEDAVRLQFTIRWKPDSRTSKAGDAALSAFGVKLSLKDVTALDAEHRTDLRRRAINTVVVPDSLEPLASFVAQSPLVGPSLSGTSDAAAGGSFSDDVYEESITINGLSLDIDHADPVDLIHFLRRERGFIADIASLHPSLTFAHAREILIGSSVSPAEEVAGRSAKNVIKPSKHHPLKVVNLVQAMHDLPSVFIEAAFLESVESDGDEVPEGQEAPPDKAATTTIYVITDLDSPQGLDIAQEALIYIDSTPEVRINFVHNPVAVDVAEHAFTFSNLLYLITESGNMREVFPAELLTWLAYEVTKDGMETPIPNIWDEENPMTPFVTLGADEADAEAAKEYWQAVQEFAARVGVEPGASAIVINGRVVALPGNKFNANQFQQIVAYEYEVRIGAVVAMVDETIPATIKEDRVAVANLYNAASSIVASSLMPPGTPIRVRASLPFSSDYLRTVVQRLPQDALWDIDAVLDPLSARSQRWVPLLQSLSQLEHTNLRLYPITANSPMASTLYGVAFPLVPVFDEKTQEPLRPSAIFSDLALDKIVSSVEIEKRGMVHIEGGERLSGKTIKEIPEGRIELRARKRAAGGRAAEQASESSRTPRDEL
;
A
#
# COMPACT_ATOMS: atom_id res chain seq x y z
N MET A 1 -14.93 -5.89 -45.23
CA MET A 1 -13.95 -6.68 -46.04
C MET A 1 -12.53 -6.33 -45.60
N ARG A 2 -12.00 -6.98 -44.56
CA ARG A 2 -10.57 -6.99 -44.14
C ARG A 2 -10.38 -8.06 -43.04
N ILE A 3 -10.86 -9.28 -43.30
CA ILE A 3 -10.77 -10.44 -42.38
C ILE A 3 -9.60 -11.37 -42.78
N THR A 4 -8.83 -11.04 -43.82
CA THR A 4 -7.86 -11.97 -44.42
C THR A 4 -6.40 -11.84 -43.96
N ALA A 5 -6.05 -10.91 -43.05
CA ALA A 5 -4.67 -10.77 -42.55
C ALA A 5 -4.39 -11.60 -41.26
N CYS A 6 -5.43 -11.98 -40.52
CA CYS A 6 -5.30 -12.64 -39.21
C CYS A 6 -4.79 -14.10 -39.30
N GLY A 7 -5.02 -14.77 -40.44
CA GLY A 7 -4.56 -16.14 -40.67
C GLY A 7 -3.10 -16.28 -41.11
N LEU A 8 -2.46 -15.19 -41.58
CA LEU A 8 -1.11 -15.27 -42.15
C LEU A 8 -0.01 -15.09 -41.09
N VAL A 9 -0.26 -14.37 -39.99
CA VAL A 9 0.78 -14.02 -38.99
C VAL A 9 1.04 -15.17 -38.01
N VAL A 10 -0.01 -15.84 -37.51
CA VAL A 10 0.14 -17.10 -36.75
C VAL A 10 0.72 -18.20 -37.65
N ALA A 11 0.40 -18.16 -38.95
CA ALA A 11 1.00 -19.06 -39.92
C ALA A 11 2.47 -18.75 -40.16
N VAL A 12 2.94 -17.50 -40.21
CA VAL A 12 4.38 -17.18 -40.45
C VAL A 12 5.26 -17.48 -39.23
N ALA A 13 4.79 -17.20 -38.01
CA ALA A 13 5.48 -17.67 -36.79
C ALA A 13 5.52 -19.21 -36.71
N ARG A 14 4.43 -19.89 -37.13
CA ARG A 14 4.41 -21.35 -37.27
C ARG A 14 5.15 -21.89 -38.51
N LEU A 15 5.33 -21.09 -39.57
CA LEU A 15 5.96 -21.50 -40.84
C LEU A 15 7.48 -21.38 -40.80
N VAL A 16 8.04 -20.49 -39.98
CA VAL A 16 9.50 -20.45 -39.77
C VAL A 16 9.99 -21.70 -39.02
N VAL A 17 9.10 -22.39 -38.29
CA VAL A 17 9.31 -23.73 -37.70
C VAL A 17 8.97 -24.86 -38.69
N ALA A 18 8.54 -24.57 -39.93
CA ALA A 18 8.12 -25.57 -40.92
C ALA A 18 9.28 -26.32 -41.61
N GLY A 19 10.29 -26.70 -40.83
CA GLY A 19 11.25 -27.72 -41.14
C GLY A 19 10.94 -29.05 -40.44
N SER A 20 9.69 -29.52 -40.33
CA SER A 20 9.36 -30.87 -39.80
C SER A 20 10.01 -31.27 -38.46
N THR A 21 10.42 -30.30 -37.62
CA THR A 21 11.00 -30.57 -36.30
C THR A 21 9.86 -30.68 -35.30
N SER A 22 9.84 -31.78 -34.54
CA SER A 22 8.98 -31.89 -33.36
C SER A 22 9.34 -30.76 -32.37
N THR A 23 8.33 -30.20 -31.72
CA THR A 23 8.49 -29.15 -30.71
C THR A 23 8.05 -29.65 -29.33
N SER A 24 8.55 -29.03 -28.27
CA SER A 24 8.08 -29.26 -26.90
C SER A 24 8.21 -28.02 -26.04
N ASP A 25 7.38 -27.93 -25.01
CA ASP A 25 7.52 -26.93 -23.96
C ASP A 25 8.65 -27.29 -23.01
N LEU A 26 9.45 -26.29 -22.62
CA LEU A 26 10.46 -26.41 -21.58
C LEU A 26 10.01 -25.61 -20.35
N ARG A 27 9.93 -26.27 -19.19
CA ARG A 27 9.55 -25.66 -17.91
C ARG A 27 10.74 -25.60 -16.97
N VAL A 28 10.98 -24.45 -16.38
CA VAL A 28 12.05 -24.25 -15.39
C VAL A 28 11.41 -23.87 -14.06
N ALA A 29 11.61 -24.72 -13.05
CA ALA A 29 11.16 -24.51 -11.67
C ALA A 29 12.37 -24.37 -10.74
N LEU A 30 12.19 -23.58 -9.68
CA LEU A 30 13.23 -23.30 -8.70
C LEU A 30 12.75 -23.67 -7.29
N SER A 31 13.59 -24.36 -6.51
CA SER A 31 13.33 -24.59 -5.09
C SER A 31 14.52 -24.22 -4.21
N SER A 32 14.27 -23.90 -2.94
CA SER A 32 15.29 -23.67 -1.92
C SER A 32 15.73 -25.01 -1.33
N SER A 33 17.04 -25.24 -1.23
CA SER A 33 17.57 -26.41 -0.49
C SER A 33 17.66 -26.20 1.02
N ASP A 34 17.47 -24.97 1.48
CA ASP A 34 17.71 -24.60 2.88
C ASP A 34 16.38 -24.31 3.60
N SER A 35 15.29 -24.13 2.85
CA SER A 35 13.99 -23.73 3.37
C SER A 35 12.97 -24.86 3.31
N SER A 36 12.18 -24.99 4.36
CA SER A 36 11.00 -25.87 4.40
C SER A 36 9.82 -25.19 3.68
N PRO A 37 9.00 -25.93 2.91
CA PRO A 37 7.81 -25.38 2.29
C PRO A 37 6.85 -24.82 3.35
N PRO A 38 6.37 -23.57 3.21
CA PRO A 38 5.41 -23.02 4.17
C PRO A 38 4.04 -23.63 4.01
N SER A 39 3.30 -23.73 5.11
CA SER A 39 1.87 -24.07 5.08
C SER A 39 1.10 -22.99 4.33
N LEU A 40 0.16 -23.39 3.46
CA LEU A 40 -0.71 -22.45 2.76
C LEU A 40 -1.55 -21.60 3.72
N VAL A 41 -2.03 -22.19 4.82
CA VAL A 41 -2.83 -21.49 5.83
C VAL A 41 -1.99 -20.44 6.55
N ALA A 42 -0.77 -20.81 6.98
CA ALA A 42 0.15 -19.88 7.62
C ALA A 42 0.54 -18.76 6.65
N ARG A 43 0.84 -19.10 5.39
CA ARG A 43 1.13 -18.12 4.34
C ARG A 43 -0.02 -17.15 4.12
N TYR A 44 -1.27 -17.63 4.10
CA TYR A 44 -2.45 -16.78 3.94
C TYR A 44 -2.58 -15.79 5.11
N ILE A 45 -2.53 -16.30 6.34
CA ILE A 45 -2.68 -15.51 7.56
C ILE A 45 -1.55 -14.47 7.69
N GLU A 46 -0.31 -14.89 7.44
CA GLU A 46 0.84 -13.99 7.48
C GLU A 46 0.82 -12.96 6.36
N CYS A 47 0.41 -13.33 5.14
CA CYS A 47 0.17 -12.34 4.09
C CYS A 47 -0.88 -11.33 4.54
N LEU A 48 -2.01 -11.77 5.10
CA LEU A 48 -3.06 -10.85 5.60
C LEU A 48 -2.50 -9.89 6.64
N GLY A 49 -1.72 -10.37 7.61
CA GLY A 49 -1.10 -9.52 8.62
C GLY A 49 0.06 -8.65 8.13
N ILE A 50 0.61 -8.88 6.92
CA ILE A 50 1.53 -7.94 6.28
C ILE A 50 0.73 -6.81 5.62
N GLU A 51 -0.38 -7.14 4.97
CA GLU A 51 -1.18 -6.16 4.24
C GLU A 51 -2.12 -5.33 5.12
N ASP A 52 -2.74 -5.97 6.10
CA ASP A 52 -3.65 -5.36 7.08
C ASP A 52 -3.34 -5.91 8.47
N PRO A 53 -2.41 -5.27 9.22
CA PRO A 53 -2.08 -5.69 10.57
C PRO A 53 -3.28 -5.70 11.53
N SER A 54 -4.25 -4.81 11.32
CA SER A 54 -5.44 -4.69 12.18
C SER A 54 -6.39 -5.88 12.03
N ALA A 55 -6.42 -6.51 10.85
CA ALA A 55 -7.23 -7.70 10.60
C ALA A 55 -6.58 -9.00 11.08
N TYR A 56 -5.29 -9.02 11.43
CA TYR A 56 -4.56 -10.27 11.71
C TYR A 56 -5.19 -11.12 12.82
N TYR A 57 -5.25 -10.61 14.05
CA TYR A 57 -5.82 -11.34 15.19
C TYR A 57 -7.34 -11.52 15.09
N PRO A 58 -8.12 -10.50 14.70
CA PRO A 58 -9.56 -10.67 14.46
C PRO A 58 -9.88 -11.76 13.44
N PHE A 59 -9.10 -11.88 12.37
CA PHE A 59 -9.30 -12.93 11.36
C PHE A 59 -8.98 -14.32 11.90
N ILE A 60 -7.89 -14.48 12.66
CA ILE A 60 -7.56 -15.77 13.30
C ILE A 60 -8.64 -16.16 14.31
N SER A 61 -9.05 -15.24 15.19
CA SER A 61 -10.15 -15.44 16.15
C SER A 61 -11.43 -15.87 15.45
N TRP A 62 -11.73 -15.24 14.33
CA TRP A 62 -12.90 -15.61 13.57
C TRP A 62 -12.77 -16.99 12.91
N LEU A 63 -11.59 -17.33 12.38
CA LEU A 63 -11.30 -18.65 11.81
C LEU A 63 -11.36 -19.76 12.86
N THR A 64 -10.98 -19.50 14.12
CA THR A 64 -11.00 -20.47 15.22
C THR A 64 -12.38 -20.60 15.85
N ALA A 65 -13.14 -19.50 16.00
CA ALA A 65 -14.43 -19.46 16.68
C ALA A 65 -15.60 -20.02 15.85
N ASN A 66 -15.56 -19.91 14.52
CA ASN A 66 -16.65 -20.32 13.64
C ASN A 66 -16.32 -21.62 12.91
N ARG A 67 -17.35 -22.34 12.45
CA ARG A 67 -17.18 -23.25 11.32
C ARG A 67 -16.90 -22.33 10.13
N PRO A 68 -15.67 -22.28 9.58
CA PRO A 68 -15.53 -21.65 8.28
C PRO A 68 -16.45 -22.42 7.34
N GLU A 69 -17.28 -21.75 6.52
CA GLU A 69 -18.18 -22.44 5.60
C GLU A 69 -17.33 -23.37 4.72
N THR A 70 -17.26 -24.65 5.10
CA THR A 70 -16.75 -25.73 4.27
C THR A 70 -17.72 -25.76 3.12
N ALA A 71 -17.39 -25.09 2.02
CA ALA A 71 -18.30 -24.86 0.91
C ALA A 71 -19.11 -26.13 0.68
N SER A 72 -20.38 -26.13 1.08
CA SER A 72 -21.27 -27.20 0.69
C SER A 72 -21.25 -27.14 -0.82
N LEU A 73 -20.72 -28.20 -1.43
CA LEU A 73 -20.70 -28.45 -2.85
C LEU A 73 -22.14 -28.38 -3.40
N GLN A 74 -22.64 -27.17 -3.65
CA GLN A 74 -23.80 -26.87 -4.48
C GLN A 74 -24.01 -25.36 -4.56
N ASP A 75 -23.89 -24.86 -5.79
CA ASP A 75 -24.30 -23.58 -6.33
C ASP A 75 -25.20 -22.73 -5.40
N ALA A 76 -24.64 -21.68 -4.81
CA ALA A 76 -25.42 -20.59 -4.25
C ALA A 76 -25.07 -19.30 -5.02
N LYS A 77 -25.97 -18.89 -5.91
CA LYS A 77 -25.98 -17.54 -6.47
C LYS A 77 -26.16 -16.55 -5.31
N SER A 78 -25.16 -15.73 -5.03
CA SER A 78 -25.24 -14.68 -4.02
C SER A 78 -26.17 -13.55 -4.49
N ASN A 79 -27.15 -13.20 -3.67
CA ASN A 79 -28.02 -12.03 -3.87
C ASN A 79 -27.47 -10.88 -2.99
N PRO A 80 -27.26 -9.65 -3.49
CA PRO A 80 -26.48 -8.61 -2.78
C PRO A 80 -27.20 -7.87 -1.64
N GLU A 81 -28.48 -8.14 -1.36
CA GLU A 81 -29.33 -7.25 -0.54
C GLU A 81 -29.61 -7.74 0.90
N VAL A 82 -28.82 -8.67 1.47
CA VAL A 82 -29.08 -9.18 2.82
C VAL A 82 -28.05 -8.60 3.81
N GLU A 83 -28.54 -7.84 4.80
CA GLU A 83 -27.77 -7.36 5.96
C GLU A 83 -26.90 -8.47 6.57
N PRO A 84 -25.71 -8.14 7.10
CA PRO A 84 -24.83 -9.12 7.72
C PRO A 84 -25.55 -9.79 8.91
N PRO A 85 -25.68 -11.13 8.93
CA PRO A 85 -26.32 -11.81 10.04
C PRO A 85 -25.46 -11.68 11.31
N LYS A 86 -26.11 -11.46 12.46
CA LYS A 86 -25.48 -11.49 13.80
C LYS A 86 -24.69 -12.79 14.00
N LEU A 87 -23.57 -12.70 14.73
CA LEU A 87 -22.66 -13.80 15.07
C LEU A 87 -23.45 -15.07 15.47
N PRO A 88 -23.30 -16.20 14.75
CA PRO A 88 -23.88 -17.46 15.19
C PRO A 88 -23.18 -17.94 16.47
N PRO A 89 -23.85 -18.71 17.34
CA PRO A 89 -23.20 -19.33 18.50
C PRO A 89 -22.06 -20.25 18.04
N ARG A 90 -20.97 -20.30 18.82
CA ARG A 90 -19.80 -21.18 18.60
C ARG A 90 -20.27 -22.61 18.29
N SER A 91 -19.91 -23.13 17.12
CA SER A 91 -20.31 -24.46 16.65
C SER A 91 -19.70 -25.56 17.53
N SER A 92 -20.46 -26.63 17.83
CA SER A 92 -19.96 -27.82 18.52
C SER A 92 -19.24 -28.83 17.60
N GLU A 93 -19.16 -28.55 16.28
CA GLU A 93 -18.47 -29.37 15.29
C GLU A 93 -16.98 -28.99 15.15
N PRO A 94 -16.08 -29.93 14.80
CA PRO A 94 -14.64 -29.66 14.71
C PRO A 94 -14.27 -28.76 13.53
N ASN A 95 -13.37 -27.79 13.76
CA ASN A 95 -12.80 -26.93 12.73
C ASN A 95 -11.73 -27.68 11.93
N PHE A 96 -12.02 -27.99 10.66
CA PHE A 96 -11.11 -28.81 9.87
C PHE A 96 -9.89 -28.07 9.31
N LEU A 97 -9.90 -26.73 9.27
CA LEU A 97 -8.82 -25.91 8.71
C LEU A 97 -7.48 -26.18 9.42
N PHE A 98 -7.54 -26.36 10.74
CA PHE A 98 -6.37 -26.62 11.59
C PHE A 98 -6.20 -28.11 11.95
N THR A 99 -6.88 -29.04 11.26
CA THR A 99 -6.82 -30.49 11.58
C THR A 99 -6.14 -31.31 10.49
N ARG A 100 -5.78 -30.66 9.37
CA ARG A 100 -5.21 -31.30 8.17
C ARG A 100 -6.08 -32.37 7.52
N GLN A 101 -7.37 -32.35 7.82
CA GLN A 101 -8.35 -33.19 7.14
C GLN A 101 -8.70 -32.64 5.75
N LEU A 102 -8.42 -31.35 5.52
CA LEU A 102 -8.57 -30.68 4.24
C LEU A 102 -7.30 -30.81 3.40
N SER A 103 -7.46 -31.03 2.09
CA SER A 103 -6.37 -30.83 1.12
C SER A 103 -5.99 -29.35 1.00
N PRO A 104 -4.81 -29.00 0.46
CA PRO A 104 -4.43 -27.59 0.26
C PRO A 104 -5.45 -26.79 -0.56
N LEU A 105 -6.05 -27.39 -1.60
CA LEU A 105 -7.12 -26.75 -2.38
C LEU A 105 -8.40 -26.53 -1.55
N GLU A 106 -8.76 -27.47 -0.70
CA GLU A 106 -9.92 -27.34 0.20
C GLU A 106 -9.66 -26.30 1.28
N SER A 107 -8.45 -26.24 1.85
CA SER A 107 -8.02 -25.17 2.75
C SER A 107 -8.09 -23.80 2.08
N TRP A 108 -7.60 -23.68 0.83
CA TRP A 108 -7.71 -22.45 0.04
C TRP A 108 -9.17 -22.02 -0.12
N ARG A 109 -10.04 -22.92 -0.59
CA ARG A 109 -11.47 -22.63 -0.76
C ARG A 109 -12.15 -22.25 0.55
N THR A 110 -11.74 -22.89 1.65
CA THR A 110 -12.23 -22.59 2.99
C THR A 110 -11.80 -21.19 3.40
N LEU A 111 -10.54 -20.79 3.25
CA LEU A 111 -10.10 -19.42 3.52
C LEU A 111 -10.86 -18.40 2.66
N GLU A 112 -11.10 -18.74 1.39
CA GLU A 112 -11.75 -17.88 0.41
C GLU A 112 -13.25 -17.69 0.60
N SER A 113 -14.01 -18.70 1.04
CA SER A 113 -15.42 -18.51 1.42
C SER A 113 -15.56 -17.60 2.65
N ASN A 114 -14.47 -17.48 3.39
CA ASN A 114 -14.45 -16.90 4.70
C ASN A 114 -13.90 -15.46 4.73
N ARG A 115 -13.29 -15.02 3.62
CA ARG A 115 -12.84 -13.63 3.41
C ARG A 115 -13.95 -12.58 3.44
N PHE A 116 -15.21 -12.94 3.14
CA PHE A 116 -16.33 -11.99 2.98
C PHE A 116 -16.53 -11.11 4.22
N ARG A 117 -16.08 -11.57 5.39
CA ARG A 117 -16.25 -10.87 6.66
C ARG A 117 -15.10 -9.91 7.02
N GLY A 118 -13.98 -9.98 6.30
CA GLY A 118 -12.91 -8.97 6.40
C GLY A 118 -13.20 -7.79 5.47
N ARG A 119 -13.22 -6.56 6.00
CA ARG A 119 -13.45 -5.35 5.19
C ARG A 119 -12.37 -5.16 4.12
N PHE A 120 -11.11 -5.44 4.45
CA PHE A 120 -9.95 -5.28 3.58
C PHE A 120 -10.08 -6.00 2.21
N LEU A 121 -10.43 -7.28 2.20
CA LEU A 121 -10.47 -8.08 0.96
C LEU A 121 -11.70 -7.81 0.07
N ASN A 122 -12.63 -6.97 0.54
CA ASN A 122 -13.77 -6.48 -0.24
C ASN A 122 -13.46 -5.15 -0.93
N GLU A 123 -12.34 -4.51 -0.59
CA GLU A 123 -11.92 -3.30 -1.28
C GLU A 123 -11.57 -3.58 -2.74
N ARG A 124 -11.92 -2.62 -3.58
CA ARG A 124 -11.72 -2.71 -5.03
C ARG A 124 -10.25 -2.91 -5.35
N GLY A 125 -9.92 -3.99 -6.07
CA GLY A 125 -8.56 -4.33 -6.51
C GLY A 125 -7.67 -4.99 -5.45
N GLU A 126 -8.05 -5.05 -4.17
CA GLU A 126 -7.19 -5.67 -3.15
C GLU A 126 -7.15 -7.19 -3.25
N LYS A 127 -8.26 -7.81 -3.64
CA LYS A 127 -8.35 -9.26 -3.77
C LYS A 127 -7.29 -9.79 -4.74
N GLU A 128 -7.15 -9.17 -5.90
CA GLU A 128 -6.19 -9.58 -6.91
C GLU A 128 -4.75 -9.39 -6.43
N LEU A 129 -4.45 -8.25 -5.80
CA LEU A 129 -3.12 -7.98 -5.25
C LEU A 129 -2.78 -8.93 -4.11
N PHE A 130 -3.75 -9.28 -3.26
CA PHE A 130 -3.60 -10.24 -2.18
C PHE A 130 -3.30 -11.65 -2.70
N TYR A 131 -4.01 -12.08 -3.75
CA TYR A 131 -3.72 -13.36 -4.40
C TYR A 131 -2.33 -13.39 -5.03
N MET A 132 -1.93 -12.29 -5.67
CA MET A 132 -0.58 -12.15 -6.22
C MET A 132 0.47 -12.23 -5.10
N ALA A 133 0.24 -11.57 -3.96
CA ALA A 133 1.14 -11.61 -2.80
C ALA A 133 1.33 -13.04 -2.27
N ILE A 134 0.24 -13.80 -2.11
CA ILE A 134 0.29 -15.21 -1.68
C ILE A 134 0.98 -16.08 -2.73
N ALA A 135 0.59 -15.95 -4.01
CA ALA A 135 1.14 -16.76 -5.10
C ALA A 135 2.64 -16.53 -5.30
N ASN A 136 3.10 -15.31 -4.99
CA ASN A 136 4.50 -14.91 -5.08
C ASN A 136 5.26 -15.00 -3.76
N GLY A 137 4.66 -15.58 -2.71
CA GLY A 137 5.38 -15.94 -1.49
C GLY A 137 5.84 -14.75 -0.65
N GLN A 138 5.06 -13.66 -0.60
CA GLN A 138 5.42 -12.44 0.13
C GLN A 138 5.72 -12.71 1.62
N ALA A 139 4.98 -13.63 2.25
CA ALA A 139 5.19 -14.03 3.65
C ALA A 139 6.27 -15.12 3.83
N ASP A 140 6.86 -15.68 2.76
CA ASP A 140 7.74 -16.86 2.89
C ASP A 140 9.01 -16.54 3.68
N GLY A 141 9.61 -15.36 3.46
CA GLY A 141 10.79 -14.92 4.21
C GLY A 141 10.49 -14.71 5.70
N LEU A 142 9.31 -14.19 6.03
CA LEU A 142 8.84 -14.01 7.40
C LEU A 142 8.65 -15.37 8.10
N LEU A 143 7.98 -16.30 7.42
CA LEU A 143 7.78 -17.66 7.93
C LEU A 143 9.09 -18.41 8.14
N GLU A 144 10.08 -18.22 7.27
CA GLU A 144 11.42 -18.78 7.46
C GLU A 144 12.10 -18.29 8.75
N GLU A 145 11.99 -17.01 9.09
CA GLU A 145 12.54 -16.48 10.35
C GLU A 145 11.79 -17.02 11.57
N MET A 146 10.46 -17.15 11.50
CA MET A 146 9.67 -17.82 12.53
C MET A 146 10.08 -19.29 12.72
N TYR A 147 10.33 -20.01 11.64
CA TYR A 147 10.79 -21.40 11.68
C TYR A 147 12.15 -21.53 12.37
N LYS A 148 13.09 -20.64 12.08
CA LYS A 148 14.39 -20.62 12.79
C LYS A 148 14.25 -20.31 14.26
N ALA A 149 13.38 -19.35 14.62
CA ALA A 149 13.10 -19.01 16.01
C ALA A 149 12.50 -20.22 16.76
N TRP A 150 11.55 -20.91 16.12
CA TRP A 150 11.00 -22.18 16.64
C TRP A 150 12.08 -23.26 16.78
N GLU A 151 12.90 -23.54 15.75
CA GLU A 151 13.94 -24.57 15.81
C GLU A 151 14.97 -24.32 16.93
N LYS A 152 15.34 -23.05 17.14
CA LYS A 152 16.19 -22.64 18.24
C LYS A 152 15.51 -22.92 19.58
N ARG A 153 14.23 -22.57 19.70
CA ARG A 153 13.49 -22.75 20.95
C ARG A 153 13.18 -24.20 21.27
N GLU A 154 12.86 -25.01 20.27
CA GLU A 154 12.60 -26.45 20.39
C GLU A 154 13.81 -27.20 21.01
N LYS A 155 15.03 -26.74 20.75
CA LYS A 155 16.27 -27.28 21.36
C LYS A 155 16.47 -26.87 22.82
N LEU A 156 15.93 -25.72 23.23
CA LEU A 156 16.07 -25.17 24.58
C LEU A 156 14.96 -25.65 25.53
N VAL A 157 13.78 -25.92 24.98
CA VAL A 157 12.58 -26.35 25.73
C VAL A 157 12.23 -27.79 25.34
N PRO A 158 12.97 -28.81 25.84
CA PRO A 158 12.72 -30.19 25.49
C PRO A 158 11.38 -30.69 26.05
N VAL A 159 10.78 -31.67 25.39
CA VAL A 159 9.62 -32.41 25.93
C VAL A 159 10.05 -33.08 27.24
N ALA A 160 9.29 -32.87 28.32
CA ALA A 160 9.56 -33.52 29.60
C ALA A 160 9.60 -35.06 29.45
N GLU A 161 10.45 -35.75 30.21
CA GLU A 161 10.56 -37.22 30.14
C GLU A 161 9.20 -37.88 30.40
N GLY A 162 8.65 -38.57 29.39
CA GLY A 162 7.33 -39.20 29.44
C GLY A 162 6.14 -38.32 29.02
N GLY A 163 6.38 -37.07 28.59
CA GLY A 163 5.35 -36.15 28.08
C GLY A 163 4.96 -36.41 26.62
N GLU A 164 3.73 -36.04 26.26
CA GLU A 164 3.24 -36.07 24.88
C GLU A 164 3.95 -35.01 24.03
N ARG A 165 4.35 -35.39 22.81
CA ARG A 165 4.88 -34.46 21.82
C ARG A 165 3.70 -33.76 21.13
N CYS A 166 3.42 -32.52 21.54
CA CYS A 166 2.42 -31.68 20.90
C CYS A 166 3.02 -30.88 19.73
N GLU A 167 2.21 -30.65 18.70
CA GLU A 167 2.61 -29.89 17.51
C GLU A 167 2.52 -28.38 17.79
N SER A 168 1.42 -27.94 18.40
CA SER A 168 1.21 -26.58 18.91
C SER A 168 1.34 -26.52 20.42
N TRP A 169 1.96 -25.45 20.94
CA TRP A 169 2.16 -25.26 22.37
C TRP A 169 2.46 -23.81 22.76
N ILE A 170 2.13 -23.47 24.00
CA ILE A 170 2.45 -22.17 24.61
C ILE A 170 3.75 -22.30 25.39
N ASP A 171 4.68 -21.38 25.16
CA ASP A 171 5.90 -21.24 25.96
C ASP A 171 5.62 -20.42 27.23
N VAL A 172 5.68 -21.07 28.38
CA VAL A 172 5.49 -20.46 29.70
C VAL A 172 6.85 -20.43 30.41
N GLN A 173 7.65 -19.39 30.15
CA GLN A 173 9.01 -19.24 30.69
C GLN A 173 9.88 -20.50 30.56
N GLY A 174 9.95 -21.08 29.37
CA GLY A 174 10.75 -22.29 29.13
C GLY A 174 10.07 -23.61 29.52
N HIS A 175 8.77 -23.58 29.81
CA HIS A 175 7.95 -24.76 30.03
C HIS A 175 6.88 -24.88 28.94
N ARG A 176 6.65 -26.11 28.47
CA ARG A 176 5.72 -26.40 27.37
C ARG A 176 4.32 -26.65 27.89
N ALA A 177 3.34 -25.86 27.46
CA ALA A 177 1.92 -26.13 27.65
C ALA A 177 1.27 -26.58 26.33
N CYS A 178 0.94 -27.87 26.24
CA CYS A 178 0.28 -28.48 25.07
C CYS A 178 -1.25 -28.37 25.12
N SER A 179 -1.83 -27.89 26.23
CA SER A 179 -3.27 -27.72 26.39
C SER A 179 -3.59 -26.55 27.30
N VAL A 180 -4.81 -26.01 27.19
CA VAL A 180 -5.32 -24.95 28.09
C VAL A 180 -5.23 -25.38 29.56
N LYS A 181 -5.46 -26.66 29.85
CA LYS A 181 -5.31 -27.20 31.21
C LYS A 181 -3.86 -27.09 31.71
N GLN A 182 -2.89 -27.52 30.90
CA GLN A 182 -1.47 -27.44 31.26
C GLN A 182 -0.98 -25.99 31.38
N PHE A 183 -1.48 -25.10 30.52
CA PHE A 183 -1.21 -23.66 30.63
C PHE A 183 -1.62 -23.13 32.02
N TRP A 184 -2.85 -23.42 32.45
CA TRP A 184 -3.31 -23.03 33.78
C TRP A 184 -2.59 -23.76 34.93
N GLU A 185 -2.09 -24.97 34.73
CA GLU A 185 -1.23 -25.66 35.72
C GLU A 185 0.11 -24.95 35.92
N LEU A 186 0.72 -24.44 34.83
CA LEU A 186 2.00 -23.70 34.88
C LEU A 186 1.82 -22.27 35.40
N VAL A 187 0.77 -21.57 34.98
CA VAL A 187 0.51 -20.19 35.43
C VAL A 187 -0.05 -20.18 36.87
N GLY A 188 -0.91 -21.14 37.22
CA GLY A 188 -1.63 -21.23 38.49
C GLY A 188 -3.13 -21.23 38.26
N ALA A 189 -3.78 -22.38 38.51
CA ALA A 189 -5.18 -22.61 38.16
C ALA A 189 -6.16 -21.61 38.81
N GLU A 190 -5.81 -21.06 39.98
CA GLU A 190 -6.58 -20.02 40.65
C GLU A 190 -6.63 -18.69 39.88
N GLN A 191 -5.67 -18.41 38.99
CA GLN A 191 -5.62 -17.19 38.20
C GLN A 191 -6.59 -17.22 37.00
N SER A 192 -7.26 -18.34 36.74
CA SER A 192 -8.22 -18.49 35.63
C SER A 192 -9.45 -17.60 35.72
N LYS A 193 -9.82 -17.13 36.92
CA LYS A 193 -11.07 -16.37 37.17
C LYS A 193 -10.85 -14.90 37.59
N GLY A 194 -9.64 -14.37 37.40
CA GLY A 194 -9.29 -12.98 37.75
C GLY A 194 -9.38 -12.01 36.57
N ASP A 195 -9.27 -10.73 36.90
CA ASP A 195 -9.20 -9.55 36.02
C ASP A 195 -7.79 -8.96 35.94
N LYS A 196 -6.93 -9.22 36.93
CA LYS A 196 -5.55 -8.69 36.98
C LYS A 196 -4.57 -9.40 36.04
N PRO A 197 -3.48 -8.71 35.63
CA PRO A 197 -2.35 -9.31 34.92
C PRO A 197 -1.84 -10.59 35.57
N LEU A 198 -1.51 -11.59 34.75
CA LEU A 198 -1.09 -12.90 35.25
C LEU A 198 0.28 -12.82 35.94
N LYS A 199 0.41 -13.54 37.06
CA LYS A 199 1.69 -13.72 37.75
C LYS A 199 2.21 -15.11 37.48
N ILE A 200 3.25 -15.20 36.66
CA ILE A 200 3.84 -16.50 36.31
C ILE A 200 4.50 -17.10 37.55
N ARG A 201 4.04 -18.29 37.95
CA ARG A 201 4.54 -19.00 39.15
C ARG A 201 5.85 -19.71 38.93
N VAL A 202 6.07 -20.19 37.71
CA VAL A 202 7.23 -20.99 37.36
C VAL A 202 8.40 -20.07 37.06
N ALA A 203 9.56 -20.37 37.64
CA ALA A 203 10.79 -19.67 37.31
C ALA A 203 11.40 -20.27 36.04
N GLY A 204 11.79 -19.43 35.08
CA GLY A 204 12.50 -19.88 33.90
C GLY A 204 12.96 -18.76 32.98
N ASP A 205 13.12 -19.08 31.70
CA ASP A 205 13.66 -18.16 30.70
C ASP A 205 12.69 -17.01 30.44
N LYS A 206 13.15 -15.77 30.60
CA LYS A 206 12.38 -14.59 30.18
C LYS A 206 12.32 -14.57 28.64
N LEU A 207 11.11 -14.66 28.09
CA LEU A 207 10.86 -14.51 26.67
C LEU A 207 10.98 -13.04 26.26
N ALA A 208 11.41 -12.81 25.03
CA ALA A 208 11.44 -11.49 24.41
C ALA A 208 10.76 -11.55 23.04
N ALA A 209 10.11 -10.45 22.68
CA ALA A 209 9.58 -10.24 21.35
C ALA A 209 10.75 -10.13 20.35
N GLU A 210 10.57 -10.75 19.19
CA GLU A 210 11.47 -10.65 18.05
C GLU A 210 10.95 -9.54 17.11
N PRO A 211 11.79 -8.94 16.25
CA PRO A 211 11.38 -7.83 15.39
C PRO A 211 10.19 -8.13 14.46
N PHE A 212 10.01 -9.41 14.12
CA PHE A 212 8.94 -9.89 13.26
C PHE A 212 7.65 -10.25 14.02
N ASP A 213 7.66 -10.22 15.35
CA ASP A 213 6.48 -10.59 16.14
C ASP A 213 5.38 -9.54 15.98
N ARG A 214 4.14 -10.04 15.89
CA ARG A 214 2.91 -9.24 16.02
C ARG A 214 2.40 -9.45 17.43
N LEU A 215 2.38 -8.41 18.24
CA LEU A 215 1.95 -8.49 19.63
C LEU A 215 0.43 -8.33 19.70
N GLU A 216 -0.19 -9.03 20.64
CA GLU A 216 -1.58 -8.81 21.04
C GLU A 216 -1.61 -8.59 22.56
N PRO A 217 -1.93 -7.38 23.04
CA PRO A 217 -2.18 -6.14 22.27
C PRO A 217 -0.94 -5.62 21.51
N PRO A 218 -1.09 -4.71 20.51
CA PRO A 218 -0.05 -4.36 19.54
C PRO A 218 1.13 -3.52 20.07
N MET A 219 1.01 -2.93 21.27
CA MET A 219 2.08 -2.15 21.90
C MET A 219 2.79 -2.92 23.00
N PRO A 220 4.14 -3.00 23.00
CA PRO A 220 4.89 -3.65 24.07
C PRO A 220 4.52 -3.07 25.45
N ASP A 221 4.17 -3.95 26.40
CA ASP A 221 3.84 -3.54 27.77
C ASP A 221 4.62 -4.39 28.77
N ASP A 222 5.62 -3.79 29.40
CA ASP A 222 6.46 -4.45 30.41
C ASP A 222 5.70 -4.81 31.70
N SER A 223 4.51 -4.24 31.91
CA SER A 223 3.64 -4.57 33.04
C SER A 223 2.90 -5.90 32.83
N LEU A 224 2.76 -6.35 31.58
CA LEU A 224 2.08 -7.57 31.21
C LEU A 224 3.06 -8.76 31.04
N PRO A 225 2.65 -9.97 31.44
CA PRO A 225 3.42 -11.17 31.16
C PRO A 225 3.35 -11.52 29.65
N PHE A 226 4.50 -11.77 29.05
CA PHE A 226 4.63 -12.12 27.64
C PHE A 226 4.68 -13.63 27.40
N PHE A 227 3.91 -14.12 26.43
CA PHE A 227 3.86 -15.52 26.01
C PHE A 227 4.06 -15.67 24.50
N VAL A 228 4.59 -16.82 24.08
CA VAL A 228 4.72 -17.18 22.67
C VAL A 228 3.92 -18.45 22.41
N LEU A 229 2.97 -18.39 21.48
CA LEU A 229 2.27 -19.55 20.93
C LEU A 229 3.05 -20.07 19.73
N TYR A 230 3.74 -21.19 19.89
CA TYR A 230 4.32 -21.93 18.77
C TYR A 230 3.21 -22.75 18.13
N GLY A 231 2.68 -22.27 17.01
CA GLY A 231 1.50 -22.82 16.34
C GLY A 231 1.83 -23.69 15.15
N SER A 232 1.05 -24.76 14.97
CA SER A 232 1.03 -25.58 13.76
C SER A 232 -0.34 -25.51 13.10
N THR A 233 -0.39 -25.31 11.78
CA THR A 233 -1.65 -25.20 11.05
C THR A 233 -2.36 -26.54 10.81
N ASP A 234 -1.80 -27.62 11.31
CA ASP A 234 -2.31 -28.99 11.18
C ASP A 234 -2.57 -29.65 12.54
N ASP A 235 -2.67 -28.84 13.60
CA ASP A 235 -2.96 -29.28 14.96
C ASP A 235 -4.26 -28.67 15.49
N GLU A 236 -5.23 -29.53 15.83
CA GLU A 236 -6.52 -29.13 16.39
C GLU A 236 -6.43 -28.41 17.73
N THR A 237 -5.29 -28.55 18.44
CA THR A 237 -5.05 -27.85 19.71
C THR A 237 -4.75 -26.37 19.51
N PHE A 238 -4.25 -25.97 18.32
CA PHE A 238 -3.91 -24.58 18.00
C PHE A 238 -5.08 -23.64 18.31
N ALA A 239 -6.26 -23.94 17.78
CA ALA A 239 -7.44 -23.09 17.93
C ALA A 239 -7.78 -22.87 19.42
N LYS A 240 -7.75 -23.94 20.23
CA LYS A 240 -8.06 -23.86 21.67
C LYS A 240 -7.01 -23.07 22.45
N LEU A 241 -5.74 -23.20 22.10
CA LEU A 241 -4.65 -22.46 22.74
C LEU A 241 -4.69 -20.98 22.36
N PHE A 242 -4.93 -20.69 21.08
CA PHE A 242 -5.10 -19.34 20.56
C PHE A 242 -6.28 -18.64 21.22
N ASP A 243 -7.48 -19.24 21.21
CA ASP A 243 -8.68 -18.64 21.77
C ASP A 243 -8.50 -18.25 23.25
N GLU A 244 -7.79 -19.07 24.01
CA GLU A 244 -7.53 -18.78 25.42
C GLU A 244 -6.57 -17.59 25.61
N LEU A 245 -5.51 -17.51 24.82
CA LEU A 245 -4.58 -16.37 24.86
C LEU A 245 -5.24 -15.08 24.35
N ASN A 246 -5.97 -15.15 23.24
CA ASN A 246 -6.67 -14.02 22.64
C ASN A 246 -7.69 -13.42 23.61
N ARG A 247 -8.48 -14.28 24.28
CA ARG A 247 -9.43 -13.86 25.33
C ARG A 247 -8.74 -13.16 26.50
N LEU A 248 -7.55 -13.61 26.90
CA LEU A 248 -6.79 -13.00 28.00
C LEU A 248 -6.06 -11.70 27.60
N ALA A 249 -5.85 -11.49 26.30
CA ALA A 249 -5.25 -10.27 25.76
C ALA A 249 -6.29 -9.18 25.44
N GLY A 250 -7.59 -9.46 25.61
CA GLY A 250 -8.69 -8.50 25.38
C GLY A 250 -9.42 -8.66 24.03
N GLY A 251 -9.02 -9.62 23.19
CA GLY A 251 -9.49 -9.72 21.80
C GLY A 251 -10.92 -10.24 21.56
N ASP A 252 -11.80 -10.25 22.58
CA ASP A 252 -13.16 -10.85 22.50
C ASP A 252 -14.28 -9.93 23.07
N ILE A 253 -14.03 -8.64 23.41
CA ILE A 253 -15.01 -7.83 24.18
C ILE A 253 -15.11 -6.35 23.72
N ASP A 254 -16.32 -5.93 23.31
CA ASP A 254 -16.78 -4.55 23.11
C ASP A 254 -17.06 -3.78 24.44
N GLU A 255 -16.68 -4.29 25.63
CA GLU A 255 -17.23 -3.76 26.91
C GLU A 255 -16.24 -3.56 28.07
N ALA A 256 -14.91 -3.74 27.92
CA ALA A 256 -13.98 -3.29 28.99
C ALA A 256 -12.51 -3.19 28.54
N GLU A 257 -11.98 -1.97 28.44
CA GLU A 257 -10.53 -1.70 28.35
C GLU A 257 -9.74 -2.26 29.56
N ASP A 258 -10.41 -2.56 30.67
CA ASP A 258 -9.81 -3.02 31.93
C ASP A 258 -9.50 -4.54 32.01
N ALA A 259 -9.67 -5.31 30.93
CA ALA A 259 -9.60 -6.79 30.97
C ALA A 259 -8.32 -7.41 30.39
N VAL A 260 -7.30 -6.63 29.99
CA VAL A 260 -6.04 -7.18 29.43
C VAL A 260 -5.18 -7.80 30.54
N ARG A 261 -4.87 -9.09 30.41
CA ARG A 261 -4.18 -9.88 31.46
C ARG A 261 -2.80 -10.39 31.05
N LEU A 262 -2.51 -10.41 29.75
CA LEU A 262 -1.24 -10.85 29.19
C LEU A 262 -1.02 -10.20 27.83
N GLN A 263 0.22 -10.30 27.35
CA GLN A 263 0.57 -10.05 25.96
C GLN A 263 1.08 -11.33 25.33
N PHE A 264 0.76 -11.59 24.06
CA PHE A 264 1.30 -12.75 23.37
C PHE A 264 1.59 -12.50 21.88
N THR A 265 2.26 -13.47 21.27
CA THR A 265 2.47 -13.53 19.83
C THR A 265 2.37 -14.96 19.31
N ILE A 266 2.16 -15.12 18.01
CA ILE A 266 2.16 -16.43 17.32
C ILE A 266 3.46 -16.57 16.53
N ARG A 267 4.13 -17.72 16.67
CA ARG A 267 5.24 -18.12 15.81
C ARG A 267 4.91 -19.45 15.15
N TRP A 268 4.85 -19.46 13.83
CA TRP A 268 4.52 -20.69 13.10
C TRP A 268 5.67 -21.68 13.12
N LYS A 269 5.32 -22.96 13.14
CA LYS A 269 6.22 -24.11 12.97
C LYS A 269 6.10 -24.66 11.53
N PRO A 270 7.16 -25.24 10.95
CA PRO A 270 7.05 -25.99 9.69
C PRO A 270 6.10 -27.18 9.82
N ASP A 271 5.29 -27.41 8.79
CA ASP A 271 4.40 -28.57 8.74
C ASP A 271 5.21 -29.88 8.80
N SER A 272 5.00 -30.66 9.86
CA SER A 272 5.75 -31.89 10.13
C SER A 272 5.61 -33.00 9.06
N ARG A 273 4.55 -33.04 8.25
CA ARG A 273 4.39 -34.08 7.20
C ARG A 273 4.82 -33.63 5.80
N THR A 274 4.94 -32.32 5.54
CA THR A 274 5.48 -31.78 4.27
C THR A 274 6.91 -31.25 4.40
N SER A 275 7.40 -31.04 5.64
CA SER A 275 8.77 -30.67 5.99
C SER A 275 9.77 -31.75 5.58
N LYS A 276 10.10 -31.81 4.30
CA LYS A 276 11.42 -32.27 3.88
C LYS A 276 12.35 -31.07 4.01
N ALA A 277 13.40 -31.21 4.81
CA ALA A 277 14.45 -30.20 4.91
C ALA A 277 14.97 -29.90 3.50
N GLY A 278 14.69 -28.69 3.01
CA GLY A 278 15.01 -28.25 1.66
C GLY A 278 14.12 -28.86 0.58
N ASP A 279 13.12 -28.11 0.14
CA ASP A 279 12.51 -28.17 -1.21
C ASP A 279 11.44 -27.08 -1.42
N ALA A 280 11.49 -25.97 -0.66
CA ALA A 280 10.47 -24.92 -0.76
C ALA A 280 10.46 -24.33 -2.16
N ALA A 281 9.31 -24.38 -2.85
CA ALA A 281 9.17 -23.80 -4.17
C ALA A 281 9.35 -22.28 -4.09
N LEU A 282 10.12 -21.72 -5.01
CA LEU A 282 10.37 -20.29 -5.11
C LEU A 282 9.55 -19.70 -6.26
N SER A 283 9.04 -18.50 -6.06
CA SER A 283 8.29 -17.67 -7.02
C SER A 283 9.08 -16.41 -7.37
N ALA A 284 8.51 -15.53 -8.20
CA ALA A 284 9.08 -14.23 -8.55
C ALA A 284 10.55 -14.32 -8.99
N PHE A 285 10.80 -15.11 -10.03
CA PHE A 285 12.13 -15.23 -10.63
C PHE A 285 12.07 -15.21 -12.15
N GLY A 286 13.10 -14.62 -12.76
CA GLY A 286 13.35 -14.63 -14.20
C GLY A 286 14.29 -15.77 -14.60
N VAL A 287 14.15 -16.26 -15.83
CA VAL A 287 15.01 -17.28 -16.42
C VAL A 287 15.47 -16.78 -17.79
N LYS A 288 16.79 -16.66 -17.96
CA LYS A 288 17.45 -16.45 -19.25
C LYS A 288 17.92 -17.77 -19.79
N LEU A 289 17.43 -18.13 -20.97
CA LEU A 289 17.79 -19.36 -21.68
C LEU A 289 18.59 -19.01 -22.94
N SER A 290 19.87 -19.39 -22.94
CA SER A 290 20.74 -19.25 -24.11
C SER A 290 20.74 -20.54 -24.92
N LEU A 291 20.50 -20.42 -26.23
CA LEU A 291 20.53 -21.55 -27.16
C LEU A 291 21.74 -21.44 -28.08
N LYS A 292 22.26 -22.58 -28.54
CA LYS A 292 23.32 -22.62 -29.54
C LYS A 292 22.80 -22.13 -30.90
N ASP A 293 23.66 -21.44 -31.65
CA ASP A 293 23.37 -20.90 -32.98
C ASP A 293 22.25 -19.84 -33.02
N VAL A 294 21.99 -19.19 -31.87
CA VAL A 294 21.17 -17.98 -31.77
C VAL A 294 22.12 -16.82 -31.49
N THR A 295 22.37 -15.99 -32.50
CA THR A 295 23.26 -14.82 -32.40
C THR A 295 22.47 -13.52 -32.50
N ALA A 296 22.97 -12.46 -31.89
CA ALA A 296 22.42 -11.12 -32.06
C ALA A 296 22.45 -10.73 -33.55
N LEU A 297 21.37 -10.13 -34.04
CA LEU A 297 21.24 -9.67 -35.43
C LEU A 297 22.22 -8.52 -35.73
N ASP A 298 22.78 -8.53 -36.95
CA ASP A 298 23.82 -7.58 -37.40
C ASP A 298 23.36 -6.12 -37.40
N ALA A 299 24.30 -5.22 -37.14
CA ALA A 299 24.04 -3.79 -36.92
C ALA A 299 23.47 -3.05 -38.15
N GLU A 300 23.81 -3.50 -39.35
CA GLU A 300 23.55 -2.82 -40.62
C GLU A 300 22.05 -2.76 -40.99
N HIS A 301 21.23 -3.70 -40.51
CA HIS A 301 19.79 -3.79 -40.83
C HIS A 301 18.87 -3.57 -39.63
N ARG A 302 19.39 -3.10 -38.49
CA ARG A 302 18.64 -3.02 -37.20
C ARG A 302 17.36 -2.20 -37.27
N THR A 303 17.38 -1.04 -37.93
CA THR A 303 16.22 -0.13 -37.99
C THR A 303 15.09 -0.70 -38.83
N ASP A 304 15.44 -1.28 -39.98
CA ASP A 304 14.47 -1.90 -40.89
C ASP A 304 13.82 -3.15 -40.28
N LEU A 305 14.62 -4.00 -39.60
CA LEU A 305 14.11 -5.15 -38.84
C LEU A 305 13.12 -4.76 -37.74
N ARG A 306 13.42 -3.69 -36.98
CA ARG A 306 12.51 -3.17 -35.96
C ARG A 306 11.21 -2.65 -36.56
N ARG A 307 11.29 -1.88 -37.64
CA ARG A 307 10.11 -1.40 -38.36
C ARG A 307 9.22 -2.55 -38.81
N ARG A 308 9.81 -3.63 -39.34
CA ARG A 308 9.05 -4.84 -39.71
C ARG A 308 8.46 -5.57 -38.50
N ALA A 309 9.23 -5.69 -37.41
CA ALA A 309 8.73 -6.28 -36.18
C ALA A 309 7.50 -5.52 -35.65
N ILE A 310 7.58 -4.20 -35.55
CA ILE A 310 6.47 -3.33 -35.09
C ILE A 310 5.21 -3.54 -35.96
N ASN A 311 5.34 -3.51 -37.29
CA ASN A 311 4.20 -3.74 -38.19
C ASN A 311 3.58 -5.15 -38.06
N THR A 312 4.34 -6.12 -37.57
CA THR A 312 3.90 -7.51 -37.44
C THR A 312 3.14 -7.74 -36.13
N VAL A 313 3.47 -7.02 -35.07
CA VAL A 313 3.02 -7.32 -33.69
C VAL A 313 1.85 -6.48 -33.20
N VAL A 314 1.58 -5.34 -33.83
CA VAL A 314 0.50 -4.47 -33.36
C VAL A 314 -0.85 -5.04 -33.76
N VAL A 315 -1.57 -5.52 -32.76
CA VAL A 315 -2.94 -5.98 -32.86
C VAL A 315 -3.78 -5.16 -31.87
N PRO A 316 -4.91 -4.56 -32.30
CA PRO A 316 -5.85 -3.93 -31.37
C PRO A 316 -6.38 -4.95 -30.36
N ASP A 317 -6.61 -4.52 -29.13
CA ASP A 317 -7.35 -5.26 -28.08
C ASP A 317 -6.72 -6.59 -27.61
N SER A 318 -5.54 -6.97 -28.10
CA SER A 318 -4.87 -8.21 -27.68
C SER A 318 -3.35 -8.09 -27.66
N LEU A 319 -2.76 -8.44 -26.51
CA LEU A 319 -1.31 -8.56 -26.32
C LEU A 319 -0.75 -9.94 -26.68
N GLU A 320 -1.60 -10.96 -26.86
CA GLU A 320 -1.12 -12.34 -27.07
C GLU A 320 -0.18 -12.48 -28.28
N PRO A 321 -0.47 -11.87 -29.45
CA PRO A 321 0.42 -11.95 -30.61
C PRO A 321 1.78 -11.31 -30.34
N LEU A 322 1.79 -10.17 -29.67
CA LEU A 322 3.01 -9.47 -29.29
C LEU A 322 3.81 -10.27 -28.26
N ALA A 323 3.16 -10.79 -27.21
CA ALA A 323 3.82 -11.59 -26.19
C ALA A 323 4.42 -12.88 -26.76
N SER A 324 3.70 -13.57 -27.66
CA SER A 324 4.21 -14.74 -28.37
C SER A 324 5.41 -14.39 -29.27
N PHE A 325 5.31 -13.29 -30.02
CA PHE A 325 6.41 -12.81 -30.86
C PHE A 325 7.65 -12.46 -30.03
N VAL A 326 7.48 -11.68 -28.96
CA VAL A 326 8.55 -11.23 -28.08
C VAL A 326 9.22 -12.41 -27.38
N ALA A 327 8.45 -13.39 -26.91
CA ALA A 327 8.97 -14.62 -26.29
C ALA A 327 9.86 -15.43 -27.25
N GLN A 328 9.63 -15.36 -28.56
CA GLN A 328 10.38 -16.09 -29.59
C GLN A 328 11.29 -15.18 -30.44
N SER A 329 11.41 -13.90 -30.09
CA SER A 329 12.08 -12.89 -30.94
C SER A 329 13.52 -13.25 -31.37
N PRO A 330 14.37 -13.92 -30.56
CA PRO A 330 15.72 -14.32 -30.99
C PRO A 330 15.70 -15.43 -32.05
N LEU A 331 14.63 -16.23 -32.11
CA LEU A 331 14.46 -17.33 -33.07
C LEU A 331 13.85 -16.84 -34.38
N VAL A 332 12.93 -15.87 -34.32
CA VAL A 332 12.17 -15.36 -35.47
C VAL A 332 12.89 -14.20 -36.16
N GLY A 333 13.72 -13.45 -35.44
CA GLY A 333 14.45 -12.29 -35.91
C GLY A 333 15.17 -12.45 -37.28
N PRO A 334 15.93 -13.53 -37.52
CA PRO A 334 16.59 -13.78 -38.80
C PRO A 334 15.62 -13.98 -39.98
N SER A 335 14.38 -14.40 -39.74
CA SER A 335 13.38 -14.60 -40.80
C SER A 335 12.70 -13.30 -41.23
N LEU A 336 12.80 -12.25 -40.41
CA LEU A 336 12.32 -10.91 -40.76
C LEU A 336 13.24 -10.19 -41.75
N SER A 337 14.40 -10.75 -42.10
CA SER A 337 15.33 -10.17 -43.08
C SER A 337 14.98 -10.50 -44.53
N GLY A 338 13.93 -11.29 -44.80
CA GLY A 338 13.58 -11.70 -46.16
C GLY A 338 12.08 -11.75 -46.43
N THR A 339 11.54 -10.72 -47.09
CA THR A 339 10.50 -10.75 -48.14
C THR A 339 9.98 -9.32 -48.41
N SER A 340 10.06 -8.90 -49.68
CA SER A 340 9.28 -7.87 -50.42
C SER A 340 8.61 -6.71 -49.65
N ASP A 341 8.95 -5.48 -50.08
CA ASP A 341 8.36 -4.16 -49.77
C ASP A 341 6.83 -4.03 -50.03
N ALA A 342 6.00 -4.82 -49.35
CA ALA A 342 4.55 -4.72 -49.43
C ALA A 342 4.01 -3.79 -48.33
N ALA A 343 4.02 -2.49 -48.63
CA ALA A 343 3.11 -1.45 -48.14
C ALA A 343 2.84 -1.38 -46.61
N ALA A 344 3.82 -0.87 -45.84
CA ALA A 344 3.57 -0.36 -44.49
C ALA A 344 3.02 1.08 -44.56
N GLY A 345 1.70 1.23 -44.64
CA GLY A 345 1.00 2.51 -44.67
C GLY A 345 0.70 3.10 -43.29
N GLY A 346 1.70 3.23 -42.43
CA GLY A 346 1.61 3.93 -41.14
C GLY A 346 2.64 5.06 -41.08
N SER A 347 2.22 6.24 -40.61
CA SER A 347 3.13 7.34 -40.27
C SER A 347 3.96 6.96 -39.06
N PHE A 348 5.14 6.37 -39.28
CA PHE A 348 6.12 6.13 -38.22
C PHE A 348 7.04 7.34 -38.12
N SER A 349 7.23 7.84 -36.89
CA SER A 349 8.31 8.79 -36.63
C SER A 349 9.63 7.99 -36.61
N ASP A 350 10.67 8.52 -37.28
CA ASP A 350 12.03 7.97 -37.22
C ASP A 350 12.73 8.37 -35.91
N ASP A 351 12.00 8.94 -34.94
CA ASP A 351 12.56 9.33 -33.65
C ASP A 351 12.86 8.09 -32.82
N VAL A 352 14.04 8.10 -32.20
CA VAL A 352 14.44 7.06 -31.26
C VAL A 352 13.93 7.44 -29.88
N TYR A 353 13.04 6.60 -29.35
CA TYR A 353 12.49 6.76 -28.01
C TYR A 353 13.26 5.90 -27.00
N GLU A 354 13.26 6.32 -25.74
CA GLU A 354 13.71 5.47 -24.64
C GLU A 354 12.58 4.51 -24.23
N GLU A 355 12.97 3.31 -23.82
CA GLU A 355 12.02 2.34 -23.29
C GLU A 355 11.65 2.72 -21.86
N SER A 356 10.35 2.70 -21.56
CA SER A 356 9.83 3.09 -20.25
C SER A 356 8.52 2.38 -19.96
N ILE A 357 8.25 2.07 -18.69
CA ILE A 357 6.94 1.64 -18.23
C ILE A 357 6.47 2.64 -17.18
N THR A 358 5.24 3.11 -17.30
CA THR A 358 4.59 3.93 -16.28
C THR A 358 3.34 3.21 -15.76
N ILE A 359 3.05 3.44 -14.49
CA ILE A 359 1.81 2.98 -13.83
C ILE A 359 1.19 4.23 -13.21
N ASN A 360 -0.03 4.58 -13.62
CA ASN A 360 -0.69 5.83 -13.31
C ASN A 360 0.19 7.06 -13.64
N GLY A 361 1.02 6.96 -14.68
CA GLY A 361 2.00 7.99 -15.06
C GLY A 361 3.32 7.95 -14.28
N LEU A 362 3.44 7.23 -13.17
CA LEU A 362 4.72 7.10 -12.45
C LEU A 362 5.64 6.09 -13.12
N SER A 363 6.89 6.47 -13.37
CA SER A 363 7.88 5.60 -14.00
C SER A 363 8.31 4.44 -13.09
N LEU A 364 8.36 3.25 -13.66
CA LEU A 364 8.90 2.03 -13.08
C LEU A 364 10.37 1.85 -13.53
N ASP A 365 11.27 1.50 -12.61
CA ASP A 365 12.64 1.11 -12.95
C ASP A 365 12.62 -0.26 -13.65
N ILE A 366 12.51 -0.23 -14.98
CA ILE A 366 12.38 -1.44 -15.80
C ILE A 366 13.62 -2.34 -15.78
N ASP A 367 14.77 -1.84 -15.31
CA ASP A 367 16.01 -2.61 -15.26
C ASP A 367 16.13 -3.37 -13.92
N HIS A 368 15.66 -2.78 -12.82
CA HIS A 368 15.84 -3.37 -11.47
C HIS A 368 14.54 -3.80 -10.77
N ALA A 369 13.35 -3.44 -11.26
CA ALA A 369 12.10 -3.73 -10.56
C ALA A 369 11.87 -5.24 -10.39
N ASP A 370 11.75 -5.66 -9.13
CA ASP A 370 11.38 -7.01 -8.76
C ASP A 370 9.86 -7.23 -8.90
N PRO A 371 9.40 -8.44 -9.24
CA PRO A 371 7.96 -8.68 -9.33
C PRO A 371 7.21 -8.51 -7.99
N VAL A 372 7.85 -8.68 -6.83
CA VAL A 372 7.22 -8.39 -5.53
C VAL A 372 7.15 -6.88 -5.28
N ASP A 373 8.20 -6.14 -5.62
CA ASP A 373 8.20 -4.66 -5.57
C ASP A 373 7.05 -4.07 -6.42
N LEU A 374 6.71 -4.74 -7.53
CA LEU A 374 5.58 -4.37 -8.37
C LEU A 374 4.22 -4.53 -7.67
N ILE A 375 4.03 -5.56 -6.84
CA ILE A 375 2.78 -5.75 -6.06
C ILE A 375 2.62 -4.59 -5.07
N HIS A 376 3.68 -4.27 -4.31
CA HIS A 376 3.68 -3.14 -3.38
C HIS A 376 3.44 -1.81 -4.10
N PHE A 377 4.03 -1.63 -5.28
CA PHE A 377 3.81 -0.44 -6.10
C PHE A 377 2.34 -0.30 -6.50
N LEU A 378 1.74 -1.37 -7.05
CA LEU A 378 0.33 -1.38 -7.47
C LEU A 378 -0.61 -1.12 -6.29
N ARG A 379 -0.32 -1.71 -5.13
CA ARG A 379 -1.11 -1.51 -3.91
C ARG A 379 -1.05 -0.07 -3.42
N ARG A 380 0.14 0.52 -3.36
CA ARG A 380 0.30 1.92 -2.93
C ARG A 380 -0.47 2.88 -3.84
N GLU A 381 -0.35 2.72 -5.16
CA GLU A 381 -1.09 3.55 -6.10
C GLU A 381 -2.61 3.37 -5.97
N ARG A 382 -3.07 2.14 -5.70
CA ARG A 382 -4.48 1.87 -5.41
C ARG A 382 -4.95 2.61 -4.16
N GLY A 383 -4.15 2.59 -3.09
CA GLY A 383 -4.44 3.27 -1.83
C GLY A 383 -4.73 4.77 -2.03
N PHE A 384 -3.89 5.47 -2.79
CA PHE A 384 -4.12 6.89 -3.07
C PHE A 384 -5.41 7.17 -3.86
N ILE A 385 -5.78 6.29 -4.81
CA ILE A 385 -7.05 6.42 -5.53
C ILE A 385 -8.23 6.14 -4.58
N ALA A 386 -8.12 5.15 -3.70
CA ALA A 386 -9.12 4.83 -2.70
C ALA A 386 -9.33 6.00 -1.72
N ASP A 387 -8.24 6.62 -1.26
CA ASP A 387 -8.28 7.78 -0.38
C ASP A 387 -9.04 8.94 -1.04
N ILE A 388 -8.74 9.28 -2.30
CA ILE A 388 -9.46 10.35 -3.03
C ILE A 388 -10.94 9.98 -3.23
N ALA A 389 -11.23 8.73 -3.58
CA ALA A 389 -12.60 8.27 -3.77
C ALA A 389 -13.42 8.30 -2.46
N SER A 390 -12.75 8.15 -1.31
CA SER A 390 -13.39 8.20 0.01
C SER A 390 -13.80 9.61 0.45
N LEU A 391 -13.23 10.66 -0.17
CA LEU A 391 -13.46 12.05 0.24
C LEU A 391 -14.90 12.52 0.09
N HIS A 392 -15.67 11.91 -0.83
CA HIS A 392 -17.08 12.25 -1.00
C HIS A 392 -17.87 11.09 -1.63
N PRO A 393 -19.09 10.76 -1.16
CA PRO A 393 -19.89 9.62 -1.64
C PRO A 393 -20.21 9.62 -3.14
N SER A 394 -20.27 10.80 -3.77
CA SER A 394 -20.53 10.95 -5.21
C SER A 394 -19.27 10.81 -6.08
N LEU A 395 -18.08 10.67 -5.49
CA LEU A 395 -16.86 10.42 -6.26
C LEU A 395 -16.78 8.95 -6.67
N THR A 396 -16.31 8.74 -7.89
CA THR A 396 -16.05 7.41 -8.43
C THR A 396 -14.55 7.18 -8.47
N PHE A 397 -14.13 5.92 -8.57
CA PHE A 397 -12.72 5.58 -8.80
C PHE A 397 -12.18 6.19 -10.10
N ALA A 398 -13.03 6.42 -11.11
CA ALA A 398 -12.63 7.14 -12.33
C ALA A 398 -12.29 8.60 -12.02
N HIS A 399 -13.15 9.32 -11.28
CA HIS A 399 -12.88 10.69 -10.86
C HIS A 399 -11.59 10.78 -10.03
N ALA A 400 -11.43 9.88 -9.05
CA ALA A 400 -10.26 9.83 -8.19
C ALA A 400 -8.96 9.59 -8.98
N ARG A 401 -9.00 8.67 -9.94
CA ARG A 401 -7.85 8.38 -10.82
C ARG A 401 -7.51 9.57 -11.70
N GLU A 402 -8.50 10.24 -12.28
CA GLU A 402 -8.27 11.45 -13.10
C GLU A 402 -7.66 12.58 -12.29
N ILE A 403 -8.15 12.84 -11.08
CA ILE A 403 -7.55 13.82 -10.15
C ILE A 403 -6.10 13.44 -9.84
N LEU A 404 -5.83 12.17 -9.53
CA LEU A 404 -4.48 11.72 -9.17
C LEU A 404 -3.47 11.85 -10.33
N ILE A 405 -3.87 11.46 -11.54
CA ILE A 405 -2.99 11.41 -12.72
C ILE A 405 -2.86 12.78 -13.39
N GLY A 406 -3.97 13.52 -13.52
CA GLY A 406 -4.04 14.80 -14.23
C GLY A 406 -3.38 15.96 -13.50
N SER A 407 -3.21 15.87 -12.18
CA SER A 407 -2.60 16.92 -11.35
C SER A 407 -1.06 16.95 -11.40
N SER A 408 -0.43 16.47 -12.48
CA SER A 408 1.03 16.30 -12.53
C SER A 408 1.79 17.63 -12.42
N VAL A 409 2.49 17.82 -11.31
CA VAL A 409 3.39 18.95 -11.06
C VAL A 409 4.73 18.72 -11.75
N SER A 410 5.23 19.69 -12.51
CA SER A 410 6.56 19.64 -13.11
C SER A 410 7.63 20.08 -12.10
N PRO A 411 8.64 19.25 -11.76
CA PRO A 411 9.74 19.67 -10.87
C PRO A 411 10.60 20.78 -11.47
N ALA A 412 10.54 20.98 -12.79
CA ALA A 412 11.30 22.02 -13.47
C ALA A 412 10.88 23.43 -13.00
N GLU A 413 9.64 23.61 -12.56
CA GLU A 413 9.16 24.87 -11.97
C GLU A 413 9.68 25.07 -10.54
N GLU A 414 9.90 23.99 -9.78
CA GLU A 414 10.39 24.06 -8.40
C GLU A 414 11.82 24.62 -8.30
N VAL A 415 12.64 24.41 -9.35
CA VAL A 415 14.05 24.85 -9.41
C VAL A 415 14.25 26.15 -10.20
N ALA A 416 13.38 26.47 -11.18
CA ALA A 416 13.62 27.58 -12.12
C ALA A 416 13.07 28.96 -11.67
N GLY A 417 12.26 29.02 -10.62
CA GLY A 417 11.64 30.27 -10.17
C GLY A 417 12.55 31.21 -9.35
N ARG A 418 12.76 32.44 -9.85
CA ARG A 418 13.20 33.61 -9.05
C ARG A 418 12.11 33.98 -8.04
N SER A 419 11.96 33.20 -6.97
CA SER A 419 11.06 33.54 -5.87
C SER A 419 11.69 34.59 -4.93
N ALA A 420 10.85 35.32 -4.18
CA ALA A 420 11.26 36.33 -3.23
C ALA A 420 12.29 35.79 -2.23
N LYS A 421 13.22 36.63 -1.75
CA LYS A 421 14.36 36.23 -0.90
C LYS A 421 13.99 35.55 0.44
N ASN A 422 12.70 35.50 0.81
CA ASN A 422 12.22 35.08 2.12
C ASN A 422 11.26 33.86 2.11
N VAL A 423 11.04 33.20 0.96
CA VAL A 423 10.16 32.01 0.90
C VAL A 423 10.86 30.78 1.50
N ILE A 424 10.18 30.06 2.40
CA ILE A 424 10.67 28.79 2.97
C ILE A 424 10.66 27.71 1.90
N LYS A 425 11.79 27.56 1.21
CA LYS A 425 11.99 26.52 0.21
C LYS A 425 12.51 25.23 0.85
N PRO A 426 12.17 24.06 0.28
CA PRO A 426 12.86 22.82 0.61
C PRO A 426 14.37 22.98 0.49
N SER A 427 15.11 22.50 1.47
CA SER A 427 16.58 22.53 1.49
C SER A 427 17.12 21.24 2.10
N LYS A 428 18.44 21.02 1.97
CA LYS A 428 19.08 19.86 2.59
C LYS A 428 18.92 19.82 4.13
N HIS A 429 18.78 20.99 4.76
CA HIS A 429 18.63 21.11 6.22
C HIS A 429 17.15 21.12 6.65
N HIS A 430 16.24 21.45 5.75
CA HIS A 430 14.79 21.43 5.94
C HIS A 430 14.15 20.75 4.73
N PRO A 431 14.16 19.40 4.68
CA PRO A 431 13.60 18.67 3.55
C PRO A 431 12.09 18.92 3.45
N LEU A 432 11.55 18.83 2.24
CA LEU A 432 10.11 18.89 2.02
C LEU A 432 9.46 17.69 2.73
N LYS A 433 8.50 17.97 3.60
CA LYS A 433 7.68 16.96 4.28
C LYS A 433 6.24 17.15 3.84
N VAL A 434 5.64 16.08 3.33
CA VAL A 434 4.23 16.04 2.93
C VAL A 434 3.60 14.83 3.61
N VAL A 435 2.36 15.01 4.08
CA VAL A 435 1.56 13.96 4.73
C VAL A 435 0.29 13.74 3.94
N ASN A 436 -0.26 12.52 4.00
CA ASN A 436 -1.61 12.22 3.53
C ASN A 436 -2.62 12.56 4.64
N LEU A 437 -3.44 13.58 4.42
CA LEU A 437 -4.37 14.09 5.44
C LEU A 437 -5.48 13.10 5.78
N VAL A 438 -5.91 12.24 4.83
CA VAL A 438 -6.92 11.20 5.12
C VAL A 438 -6.39 10.24 6.18
N GLN A 439 -5.14 9.81 6.02
CA GLN A 439 -4.47 8.93 6.97
C GLN A 439 -4.16 9.66 8.29
N ALA A 440 -3.69 10.91 8.23
CA ALA A 440 -3.40 11.70 9.43
C ALA A 440 -4.65 11.97 10.28
N MET A 441 -5.83 12.08 9.66
CA MET A 441 -7.11 12.37 10.33
C MET A 441 -7.91 11.14 10.76
N HIS A 442 -7.39 9.93 10.54
CA HIS A 442 -8.07 8.68 10.88
C HIS A 442 -8.47 8.63 12.37
N ASP A 443 -9.71 8.28 12.70
CA ASP A 443 -10.23 8.25 14.10
C ASP A 443 -10.15 9.57 14.90
N LEU A 444 -9.94 10.73 14.24
CA LEU A 444 -10.06 12.01 14.93
C LEU A 444 -11.53 12.44 15.10
N PRO A 445 -11.84 13.32 16.06
CA PRO A 445 -13.21 13.83 16.25
C PRO A 445 -13.77 14.44 14.94
N SER A 446 -14.99 14.04 14.55
CA SER A 446 -15.62 14.51 13.31
C SER A 446 -15.77 16.03 13.27
N VAL A 447 -16.02 16.67 14.42
CA VAL A 447 -16.11 18.13 14.55
C VAL A 447 -14.80 18.81 14.14
N PHE A 448 -13.64 18.22 14.48
CA PHE A 448 -12.33 18.72 14.04
C PHE A 448 -12.15 18.61 12.52
N ILE A 449 -12.63 17.51 11.92
CA ILE A 449 -12.48 17.21 10.49
C ILE A 449 -13.40 18.09 9.63
N GLU A 450 -14.62 18.38 10.10
CA GLU A 450 -15.68 18.96 9.25
C GLU A 450 -16.04 20.41 9.61
N ALA A 451 -15.88 20.82 10.87
CA ALA A 451 -16.48 22.05 11.40
C ALA A 451 -15.49 23.07 11.98
N ALA A 452 -14.26 22.67 12.30
CA ALA A 452 -13.26 23.52 12.96
C ALA A 452 -12.50 24.51 12.04
N PHE A 453 -13.11 24.96 10.94
CA PHE A 453 -12.47 25.87 9.98
C PHE A 453 -12.99 27.30 10.10
N LEU A 454 -12.06 28.23 10.13
CA LEU A 454 -12.30 29.66 10.09
C LEU A 454 -12.00 30.21 8.68
N GLU A 455 -12.94 30.97 8.14
CA GLU A 455 -12.89 31.54 6.79
C GLU A 455 -13.15 33.05 6.87
N SER A 456 -12.56 33.83 5.96
CA SER A 456 -12.99 35.21 5.73
C SER A 456 -14.06 35.24 4.65
N VAL A 457 -14.98 36.19 4.73
CA VAL A 457 -16.03 36.38 3.74
C VAL A 457 -15.58 37.47 2.77
N GLU A 458 -15.77 37.27 1.46
CA GLU A 458 -15.59 38.36 0.50
C GLU A 458 -16.51 39.52 0.93
N SER A 459 -15.95 40.71 1.19
CA SER A 459 -16.79 41.86 1.48
C SER A 459 -17.75 42.07 0.32
N ASP A 460 -19.06 42.22 0.59
CA ASP A 460 -20.13 42.64 -0.34
C ASP A 460 -19.90 44.04 -0.96
N GLY A 461 -18.66 44.42 -1.24
CA GLY A 461 -18.22 45.74 -1.65
C GLY A 461 -18.58 46.10 -3.09
N ASP A 462 -19.00 45.12 -3.90
CA ASP A 462 -19.66 45.38 -5.17
C ASP A 462 -21.18 45.29 -4.94
N GLU A 463 -21.86 46.43 -4.89
CA GLU A 463 -23.34 46.49 -4.92
C GLU A 463 -23.83 45.61 -6.06
N VAL A 464 -24.38 44.43 -5.74
CA VAL A 464 -24.97 43.54 -6.73
C VAL A 464 -26.09 44.33 -7.42
N PRO A 465 -25.99 44.61 -8.74
CA PRO A 465 -26.98 45.43 -9.41
C PRO A 465 -28.38 44.86 -9.24
N GLU A 466 -29.38 45.69 -8.93
CA GLU A 466 -30.77 45.25 -8.75
C GLU A 466 -31.22 44.33 -9.91
N GLY A 467 -31.53 43.08 -9.59
CA GLY A 467 -31.95 42.06 -10.55
C GLY A 467 -30.88 41.05 -10.99
N GLN A 468 -29.67 41.11 -10.44
CA GLN A 468 -28.66 40.06 -10.54
C GLN A 468 -28.51 39.33 -9.20
N GLU A 469 -28.31 38.01 -9.25
CA GLU A 469 -27.93 37.23 -8.07
C GLU A 469 -26.45 37.50 -7.75
N ALA A 470 -26.12 37.59 -6.46
CA ALA A 470 -24.73 37.69 -6.03
C ALA A 470 -23.93 36.51 -6.61
N PRO A 471 -22.69 36.71 -7.09
CA PRO A 471 -21.86 35.59 -7.48
C PRO A 471 -21.74 34.61 -6.29
N PRO A 472 -21.82 33.30 -6.54
CA PRO A 472 -21.72 32.31 -5.48
C PRO A 472 -20.34 32.40 -4.80
N ASP A 473 -20.33 32.31 -3.46
CA ASP A 473 -19.12 32.23 -2.67
C ASP A 473 -18.19 31.14 -3.21
N LYS A 474 -16.93 31.49 -3.42
CA LYS A 474 -15.92 30.53 -3.87
C LYS A 474 -15.45 29.67 -2.70
N ALA A 475 -15.21 28.39 -2.97
CA ALA A 475 -14.60 27.47 -2.02
C ALA A 475 -13.15 27.88 -1.74
N ALA A 476 -12.72 27.81 -0.47
CA ALA A 476 -11.33 28.03 -0.09
C ALA A 476 -10.41 27.01 -0.78
N THR A 477 -9.45 27.50 -1.57
CA THR A 477 -8.51 26.66 -2.32
C THR A 477 -7.37 26.15 -1.45
N THR A 478 -7.04 26.89 -0.38
CA THR A 478 -5.96 26.57 0.54
C THR A 478 -6.47 26.39 1.97
N THR A 479 -6.03 25.33 2.63
CA THR A 479 -6.31 25.06 4.05
C THR A 479 -5.01 25.01 4.83
N ILE A 480 -4.97 25.74 5.95
CA ILE A 480 -3.80 25.80 6.84
C ILE A 480 -4.18 25.27 8.22
N TYR A 481 -3.45 24.27 8.70
CA TYR A 481 -3.50 23.85 10.11
C TYR A 481 -2.36 24.52 10.85
N VAL A 482 -2.69 25.36 11.83
CA VAL A 482 -1.71 26.01 12.71
C VAL A 482 -1.55 25.17 13.96
N ILE A 483 -0.43 24.46 14.06
CA ILE A 483 -0.10 23.58 15.18
C ILE A 483 0.82 24.35 16.12
N THR A 484 0.36 24.67 17.33
CA THR A 484 1.17 25.36 18.33
C THR A 484 0.53 25.25 19.70
N ASP A 485 1.30 25.51 20.77
CA ASP A 485 0.72 25.74 22.09
C ASP A 485 -0.06 27.06 22.10
N LEU A 486 -1.38 26.97 21.92
CA LEU A 486 -2.32 28.09 21.85
C LEU A 486 -2.41 28.92 23.13
N ASP A 487 -1.86 28.45 24.25
CA ASP A 487 -1.87 29.18 25.52
C ASP A 487 -0.48 29.79 25.84
N SER A 488 0.54 29.46 25.04
CA SER A 488 1.86 30.08 25.14
C SER A 488 1.90 31.44 24.44
N PRO A 489 2.72 32.41 24.92
CA PRO A 489 2.90 33.69 24.25
C PRO A 489 3.38 33.57 22.81
N GLN A 490 4.20 32.54 22.51
CA GLN A 490 4.68 32.28 21.17
C GLN A 490 3.57 31.77 20.26
N GLY A 491 2.71 30.87 20.75
CA GLY A 491 1.61 30.33 19.96
C GLY A 491 0.52 31.36 19.70
N LEU A 492 0.25 32.24 20.67
CA LEU A 492 -0.66 33.38 20.48
C LEU A 492 -0.14 34.37 19.41
N ASP A 493 1.17 34.66 19.38
CA ASP A 493 1.79 35.50 18.33
C ASP A 493 1.61 34.86 16.93
N ILE A 494 1.81 33.54 16.81
CA ILE A 494 1.61 32.81 15.55
C ILE A 494 0.13 32.82 15.15
N ALA A 495 -0.78 32.55 16.09
CA ALA A 495 -2.21 32.54 15.83
C ALA A 495 -2.72 33.91 15.38
N GLN A 496 -2.27 34.97 16.04
CA GLN A 496 -2.58 36.35 15.66
C GLN A 496 -2.12 36.67 14.24
N GLU A 497 -0.87 36.35 13.88
CA GLU A 497 -0.34 36.60 12.54
C GLU A 497 -1.05 35.77 11.46
N ALA A 498 -1.53 34.57 11.80
CA ALA A 498 -2.33 33.73 10.93
C ALA A 498 -3.73 34.34 10.68
N LEU A 499 -4.37 34.85 11.74
CA LEU A 499 -5.66 35.55 11.66
C LEU A 499 -5.56 36.85 10.85
N ILE A 500 -4.50 37.65 11.04
CA ILE A 500 -4.23 38.87 10.25
C ILE A 500 -4.16 38.53 8.75
N TYR A 501 -3.54 37.40 8.41
CA TYR A 501 -3.42 36.98 7.02
C TYR A 501 -4.76 36.61 6.39
N ILE A 502 -5.58 35.78 7.05
CA ILE A 502 -6.84 35.30 6.47
C ILE A 502 -7.93 36.35 6.44
N ASP A 503 -7.91 37.34 7.34
CA ASP A 503 -8.91 38.42 7.37
C ASP A 503 -9.06 39.10 5.99
N SER A 504 -7.96 39.20 5.23
CA SER A 504 -7.91 39.76 3.88
C SER A 504 -7.78 38.74 2.74
N THR A 505 -7.89 37.45 3.03
CA THR A 505 -7.63 36.36 2.07
C THR A 505 -8.73 35.28 2.10
N PRO A 506 -9.89 35.52 1.43
CA PRO A 506 -11.05 34.60 1.46
C PRO A 506 -10.77 33.24 0.79
N GLU A 507 -9.74 33.15 -0.06
CA GLU A 507 -9.32 31.88 -0.67
C GLU A 507 -8.59 30.92 0.30
N VAL A 508 -8.34 31.36 1.53
CA VAL A 508 -7.63 30.58 2.56
C VAL A 508 -8.53 30.39 3.78
N ARG A 509 -8.56 29.17 4.29
CA ARG A 509 -9.15 28.83 5.59
C ARG A 509 -8.12 28.30 6.57
N ILE A 510 -8.32 28.53 7.85
CA ILE A 510 -7.44 28.08 8.94
C ILE A 510 -8.18 27.15 9.89
N ASN A 511 -7.46 26.17 10.44
CA ASN A 511 -7.83 25.39 11.61
C ASN A 511 -6.68 25.42 12.63
N PHE A 512 -6.99 25.49 13.92
CA PHE A 512 -6.01 25.56 15.00
C PHE A 512 -5.90 24.23 15.74
N VAL A 513 -4.66 23.84 16.05
CA VAL A 513 -4.34 22.60 16.78
C VAL A 513 -3.51 22.96 18.00
N HIS A 514 -4.11 22.82 19.19
CA HIS A 514 -3.41 23.01 20.45
C HIS A 514 -2.37 21.90 20.67
N ASN A 515 -1.08 22.27 20.74
CA ASN A 515 0.04 21.33 20.89
C ASN A 515 1.01 21.73 22.02
N PRO A 516 0.58 21.68 23.30
CA PRO A 516 1.45 21.90 24.44
C PRO A 516 2.37 20.69 24.69
N VAL A 517 3.34 20.82 25.59
CA VAL A 517 4.21 19.70 26.00
C VAL A 517 3.41 18.59 26.71
N ALA A 518 2.40 18.98 27.48
CA ALA A 518 1.41 18.11 28.09
C ALA A 518 0.05 18.79 27.98
N VAL A 519 -0.99 18.04 27.59
CA VAL A 519 -2.36 18.57 27.51
C VAL A 519 -3.01 18.42 28.88
N ASP A 520 -3.11 19.54 29.58
CA ASP A 520 -3.71 19.68 30.91
C ASP A 520 -4.93 20.62 30.86
N VAL A 521 -5.70 20.64 31.95
CA VAL A 521 -6.78 21.62 32.12
C VAL A 521 -6.16 23.02 32.09
N ALA A 522 -6.73 23.90 31.25
CA ALA A 522 -6.20 25.23 31.06
C ALA A 522 -6.13 26.04 32.37
N GLU A 523 -5.19 27.00 32.46
CA GLU A 523 -4.94 27.76 33.69
C GLU A 523 -6.17 28.57 34.16
N HIS A 524 -7.01 29.01 33.22
CA HIS A 524 -8.24 29.74 33.52
C HIS A 524 -9.31 29.58 32.42
N ALA A 525 -10.55 29.95 32.76
CA ALA A 525 -11.72 29.82 31.89
C ALA A 525 -11.58 30.48 30.51
N PHE A 526 -10.82 31.58 30.43
CA PHE A 526 -10.70 32.39 29.22
C PHE A 526 -9.39 32.19 28.43
N THR A 527 -8.78 31.00 28.47
CA THR A 527 -7.64 30.73 27.58
C THR A 527 -8.10 30.61 26.12
N PHE A 528 -7.17 30.80 25.18
CA PHE A 528 -7.50 30.76 23.75
C PHE A 528 -7.86 29.33 23.32
N SER A 529 -7.20 28.32 23.89
CA SER A 529 -7.54 26.90 23.71
C SER A 529 -8.99 26.58 24.11
N ASN A 530 -9.46 27.10 25.24
CA ASN A 530 -10.84 26.93 25.72
C ASN A 530 -11.85 27.65 24.83
N LEU A 531 -11.56 28.90 24.43
CA LEU A 531 -12.44 29.65 23.54
C LEU A 531 -12.65 28.94 22.21
N LEU A 532 -11.56 28.46 21.58
CA LEU A 532 -11.62 27.75 20.32
C LEU A 532 -12.36 26.41 20.44
N TYR A 533 -12.16 25.69 21.54
CA TYR A 533 -12.93 24.47 21.82
C TYR A 533 -14.44 24.77 21.91
N LEU A 534 -14.83 25.75 22.72
CA LEU A 534 -16.24 26.12 22.92
C LEU A 534 -16.94 26.51 21.61
N ILE A 535 -16.28 27.33 20.78
CA ILE A 535 -16.80 27.75 19.46
C ILE A 535 -16.93 26.55 18.51
N THR A 536 -15.98 25.61 18.58
CA THR A 536 -15.97 24.41 17.74
C THR A 536 -17.09 23.45 18.14
N GLU A 537 -17.21 23.16 19.43
CA GLU A 537 -18.21 22.25 19.98
C GLU A 537 -19.64 22.79 19.81
N SER A 538 -19.82 24.11 19.88
CA SER A 538 -21.12 24.74 19.64
C SER A 538 -21.54 24.76 18.17
N GLY A 539 -20.65 24.36 17.24
CA GLY A 539 -20.89 24.39 15.79
C GLY A 539 -20.84 25.79 15.17
N ASN A 540 -20.40 26.80 15.92
CA ASN A 540 -20.47 28.20 15.50
C ASN A 540 -19.20 28.70 14.79
N MET A 541 -18.15 27.88 14.67
CA MET A 541 -16.87 28.31 14.07
C MET A 541 -17.01 28.98 12.70
N ARG A 542 -17.97 28.54 11.88
CA ARG A 542 -18.21 29.10 10.54
C ARG A 542 -18.87 30.48 10.54
N GLU A 543 -19.49 30.87 11.66
CA GLU A 543 -20.15 32.16 11.84
C GLU A 543 -19.22 33.19 12.48
N VAL A 544 -18.04 32.76 12.95
CA VAL A 544 -17.02 33.61 13.55
C VAL A 544 -16.15 34.24 12.48
N PHE A 545 -15.88 35.54 12.59
CA PHE A 545 -14.98 36.25 11.70
C PHE A 545 -13.56 36.37 12.27
N PRO A 546 -12.50 36.33 11.44
CA PRO A 546 -11.13 36.50 11.90
C PRO A 546 -10.90 37.79 12.73
N ALA A 547 -11.53 38.90 12.32
CA ALA A 547 -11.49 40.17 13.04
C ALA A 547 -11.99 40.10 14.49
N GLU A 548 -12.94 39.21 14.79
CA GLU A 548 -13.48 39.03 16.14
C GLU A 548 -12.45 38.35 17.04
N LEU A 549 -11.82 37.29 16.56
CA LEU A 549 -10.73 36.61 17.27
C LEU A 549 -9.48 37.49 17.41
N LEU A 550 -9.18 38.33 16.41
CA LEU A 550 -8.12 39.34 16.52
C LEU A 550 -8.41 40.37 17.62
N THR A 551 -9.68 40.81 17.71
CA THR A 551 -10.11 41.73 18.77
C THR A 551 -9.98 41.07 20.13
N TRP A 552 -10.32 39.78 20.24
CA TRP A 552 -10.14 39.00 21.46
C TRP A 552 -8.67 38.89 21.90
N LEU A 553 -7.77 38.53 20.98
CA LEU A 553 -6.33 38.42 21.26
C LEU A 553 -5.67 39.77 21.60
N ALA A 554 -6.21 40.88 21.08
CA ALA A 554 -5.73 42.22 21.38
C ALA A 554 -6.23 42.75 22.74
N TYR A 555 -7.27 42.13 23.32
CA TYR A 555 -7.82 42.50 24.61
C TYR A 555 -7.05 41.81 25.73
N GLU A 556 -6.72 42.51 26.82
CA GLU A 556 -6.10 41.88 28.00
C GLU A 556 -7.15 41.04 28.73
N VAL A 557 -7.26 39.78 28.35
CA VAL A 557 -8.11 38.80 29.03
C VAL A 557 -7.35 38.24 30.22
N THR A 558 -7.89 38.46 31.42
CA THR A 558 -7.30 37.91 32.66
C THR A 558 -8.11 36.70 33.11
N LYS A 559 -7.59 35.96 34.11
CA LYS A 559 -8.33 34.89 34.79
C LYS A 559 -9.68 35.33 35.39
N ASP A 560 -9.84 36.63 35.64
CA ASP A 560 -11.05 37.23 36.22
C ASP A 560 -12.07 37.64 35.13
N GLY A 561 -11.77 37.35 33.85
CA GLY A 561 -12.57 37.69 32.68
C GLY A 561 -12.05 38.90 31.91
N MET A 562 -12.83 39.32 30.92
CA MET A 562 -12.59 40.57 30.19
C MET A 562 -12.89 41.79 31.06
N GLU A 563 -12.03 42.81 30.99
CA GLU A 563 -12.35 44.13 31.53
C GLU A 563 -13.59 44.73 30.84
N THR A 564 -14.49 45.33 31.62
CA THR A 564 -15.69 46.01 31.09
C THR A 564 -15.40 47.48 30.77
N PRO A 565 -16.00 48.06 29.70
CA PRO A 565 -17.06 47.51 28.86
C PRO A 565 -16.56 46.61 27.73
N ILE A 566 -17.33 45.57 27.42
CA ILE A 566 -17.08 44.68 26.29
C ILE A 566 -17.24 45.47 24.98
N PRO A 567 -16.34 45.30 23.99
CA PRO A 567 -16.47 45.94 22.69
C PRO A 567 -17.82 45.62 22.00
N ASN A 568 -18.39 46.60 21.29
CA ASN A 568 -19.67 46.45 20.58
C ASN A 568 -19.68 45.38 19.47
N ILE A 569 -18.54 44.77 19.15
CA ILE A 569 -18.45 43.69 18.17
C ILE A 569 -19.12 42.40 18.68
N TRP A 570 -19.14 42.18 20.00
CA TRP A 570 -19.79 41.02 20.64
C TRP A 570 -21.11 41.44 21.28
N ASP A 571 -22.11 41.67 20.42
CA ASP A 571 -23.49 41.93 20.84
C ASP A 571 -24.28 40.62 21.10
N GLU A 572 -25.56 40.72 21.41
CA GLU A 572 -26.39 39.54 21.72
C GLU A 572 -26.55 38.55 20.54
N GLU A 573 -26.31 38.98 19.31
CA GLU A 573 -26.46 38.16 18.10
C GLU A 573 -25.14 37.49 17.70
N ASN A 574 -24.00 37.95 18.22
CA ASN A 574 -22.70 37.41 17.90
C ASN A 574 -22.46 36.01 18.52
N PRO A 575 -22.02 35.00 17.74
CA PRO A 575 -21.82 33.63 18.21
C PRO A 575 -20.74 33.47 19.29
N MET A 576 -19.79 34.40 19.38
CA MET A 576 -18.73 34.39 20.40
C MET A 576 -19.19 34.96 21.75
N THR A 577 -20.26 35.76 21.79
CA THR A 577 -20.69 36.50 22.98
C THR A 577 -20.85 35.65 24.24
N PRO A 578 -21.48 34.46 24.20
CA PRO A 578 -21.60 33.60 25.38
C PRO A 578 -20.23 33.20 25.95
N PHE A 579 -19.27 32.89 25.08
CA PHE A 579 -17.97 32.36 25.46
C PHE A 579 -17.02 33.46 25.93
N VAL A 580 -17.07 34.63 25.30
CA VAL A 580 -16.24 35.77 25.71
C VAL A 580 -16.73 36.40 27.02
N THR A 581 -18.02 36.26 27.35
CA THR A 581 -18.59 36.78 28.62
C THR A 581 -18.43 35.81 29.78
N LEU A 582 -18.66 34.51 29.57
CA LEU A 582 -18.70 33.50 30.63
C LEU A 582 -17.39 32.71 30.78
N GLY A 583 -16.64 32.52 29.69
CA GLY A 583 -15.51 31.59 29.64
C GLY A 583 -15.95 30.13 29.77
N ALA A 584 -15.00 29.21 29.77
CA ALA A 584 -15.25 27.78 30.04
C ALA A 584 -15.54 27.55 31.52
N ASP A 585 -16.58 26.78 31.83
CA ASP A 585 -16.78 26.25 33.18
C ASP A 585 -15.86 25.04 33.46
N GLU A 586 -15.97 24.44 34.65
CA GLU A 586 -15.12 23.29 35.03
C GLU A 586 -15.36 22.05 34.16
N ALA A 587 -16.60 21.83 33.71
CA ALA A 587 -16.92 20.71 32.83
C ALA A 587 -16.43 20.97 31.41
N ASP A 588 -16.61 22.20 30.91
CA ASP A 588 -16.11 22.63 29.61
C ASP A 588 -14.58 22.51 29.53
N ALA A 589 -13.87 22.89 30.61
CA ALA A 589 -12.41 22.84 30.64
C ALA A 589 -11.85 21.40 30.65
N GLU A 590 -12.53 20.46 31.31
CA GLU A 590 -12.15 19.03 31.25
C GLU A 590 -12.48 18.44 29.87
N ALA A 591 -13.62 18.79 29.29
CA ALA A 591 -14.00 18.33 27.95
C ALA A 591 -13.06 18.92 26.86
N ALA A 592 -12.63 20.17 27.01
CA ALA A 592 -11.61 20.79 26.16
C ALA A 592 -10.30 20.01 26.21
N LYS A 593 -9.86 19.59 27.40
CA LYS A 593 -8.66 18.77 27.57
C LYS A 593 -8.78 17.43 26.86
N GLU A 594 -9.90 16.71 27.02
CA GLU A 594 -10.15 15.44 26.31
C GLU A 594 -10.13 15.62 24.78
N TYR A 595 -10.78 16.68 24.30
CA TYR A 595 -10.79 17.06 22.89
C TYR A 595 -9.38 17.33 22.36
N TRP A 596 -8.59 18.17 23.05
CA TRP A 596 -7.23 18.50 22.63
C TRP A 596 -6.27 17.33 22.74
N GLN A 597 -6.48 16.40 23.69
CA GLN A 597 -5.73 15.14 23.74
C GLN A 597 -5.99 14.28 22.50
N ALA A 598 -7.25 14.14 22.09
CA ALA A 598 -7.59 13.43 20.86
C ALA A 598 -7.04 14.13 19.61
N VAL A 599 -7.09 15.46 19.54
CA VAL A 599 -6.61 16.25 18.40
C VAL A 599 -5.08 16.32 18.34
N GLN A 600 -4.36 16.28 19.47
CA GLN A 600 -2.88 16.30 19.49
C GLN A 600 -2.28 15.09 18.76
N GLU A 601 -3.02 13.99 18.65
CA GLU A 601 -2.65 12.82 17.83
C GLU A 601 -2.44 13.21 16.34
N PHE A 602 -3.17 14.20 15.82
CA PHE A 602 -2.91 14.77 14.50
C PHE A 602 -1.49 15.34 14.41
N ALA A 603 -1.06 16.12 15.40
CA ALA A 603 0.28 16.71 15.44
C ALA A 603 1.37 15.62 15.42
N ALA A 604 1.18 14.56 16.20
CA ALA A 604 2.07 13.40 16.24
C ALA A 604 2.16 12.70 14.87
N ARG A 605 1.02 12.46 14.20
CA ARG A 605 0.98 11.78 12.89
C ARG A 605 1.56 12.62 11.75
N VAL A 606 1.45 13.95 11.83
CA VAL A 606 2.19 14.83 10.92
C VAL A 606 3.65 15.05 11.32
N GLY A 607 4.10 14.34 12.37
CA GLY A 607 5.43 14.29 12.96
C GLY A 607 5.91 15.65 13.45
N VAL A 608 5.07 16.28 14.27
CA VAL A 608 5.36 17.47 15.08
C VAL A 608 5.34 17.01 16.54
N GLU A 609 6.45 17.24 17.24
CA GLU A 609 6.60 16.85 18.65
C GLU A 609 5.71 17.70 19.58
N PRO A 610 5.30 17.19 20.75
CA PRO A 610 4.60 17.98 21.76
C PRO A 610 5.36 19.26 22.13
N GLY A 611 4.65 20.40 22.17
CA GLY A 611 5.22 21.73 22.43
C GLY A 611 5.92 22.40 21.24
N ALA A 612 6.08 21.71 20.11
CA ALA A 612 6.63 22.32 18.90
C ALA A 612 5.55 23.04 18.08
N SER A 613 5.94 24.12 17.39
CA SER A 613 5.08 24.84 16.46
C SER A 613 5.34 24.45 15.01
N ALA A 614 4.29 24.30 14.22
CA ALA A 614 4.34 24.02 12.79
C ALA A 614 3.09 24.53 12.07
N ILE A 615 3.15 24.64 10.76
CA ILE A 615 1.98 24.81 9.91
C ILE A 615 1.88 23.65 8.91
N VAL A 616 0.66 23.23 8.60
CA VAL A 616 0.37 22.26 7.55
C VAL A 616 -0.48 22.92 6.48
N ILE A 617 0.02 23.02 5.26
CA ILE A 617 -0.68 23.67 4.12
C ILE A 617 -1.03 22.59 3.10
N ASN A 618 -2.31 22.24 2.98
CA ASN A 618 -2.80 21.16 2.09
C ASN A 618 -1.92 19.89 2.16
N GLY A 619 -1.46 19.51 3.36
CA GLY A 619 -0.58 18.36 3.61
C GLY A 619 0.94 18.65 3.67
N ARG A 620 1.44 19.79 3.20
CA ARG A 620 2.86 20.17 3.39
C ARG A 620 3.11 20.62 4.82
N VAL A 621 4.00 19.94 5.53
CA VAL A 621 4.39 20.27 6.90
C VAL A 621 5.61 21.20 6.90
N VAL A 622 5.49 22.32 7.62
CA VAL A 622 6.56 23.30 7.81
C VAL A 622 6.73 23.61 9.28
N ALA A 623 7.86 23.17 9.84
CA ALA A 623 8.23 23.47 11.22
C ALA A 623 8.51 24.97 11.40
N LEU A 624 8.07 25.54 12.51
CA LEU A 624 8.28 26.94 12.89
C LEU A 624 9.22 27.00 14.11
N PRO A 625 10.55 26.97 13.91
CA PRO A 625 11.50 26.94 15.02
C PRO A 625 11.63 28.32 15.66
N GLY A 626 10.89 28.57 16.75
CA GLY A 626 11.14 29.65 17.74
C GLY A 626 11.21 31.10 17.24
N ASN A 627 10.99 31.33 15.95
CA ASN A 627 11.09 32.62 15.28
C ASN A 627 9.69 33.15 14.98
N LYS A 628 9.51 34.47 15.07
CA LYS A 628 8.26 35.13 14.65
C LYS A 628 7.94 34.77 13.20
N PHE A 629 6.74 34.25 12.97
CA PHE A 629 6.22 33.90 11.66
C PHE A 629 5.03 34.82 11.36
N ASN A 630 5.24 35.83 10.50
CA ASN A 630 4.28 36.90 10.28
C ASN A 630 3.33 36.66 9.10
N ALA A 631 2.27 37.47 9.00
CA ALA A 631 1.26 37.41 7.94
C ALA A 631 1.85 37.45 6.52
N ASN A 632 2.91 38.25 6.27
CA ASN A 632 3.57 38.27 4.97
C ASN A 632 4.32 36.96 4.67
N GLN A 633 4.83 36.25 5.68
CA GLN A 633 5.41 34.92 5.48
C GLN A 633 4.33 33.87 5.17
N PHE A 634 3.15 33.95 5.80
CA PHE A 634 1.98 33.15 5.41
C PHE A 634 1.61 33.37 3.93
N GLN A 635 1.47 34.64 3.51
CA GLN A 635 1.18 34.98 2.12
C GLN A 635 2.21 34.40 1.14
N GLN A 636 3.50 34.54 1.47
CA GLN A 636 4.58 34.07 0.62
C GLN A 636 4.62 32.55 0.46
N ILE A 637 4.36 31.80 1.54
CA ILE A 637 4.37 30.34 1.47
C ILE A 637 3.12 29.81 0.78
N VAL A 638 1.95 30.39 1.01
CA VAL A 638 0.70 30.00 0.34
C VAL A 638 0.80 30.27 -1.16
N ALA A 639 1.26 31.45 -1.58
CA ALA A 639 1.45 31.77 -2.99
C ALA A 639 2.40 30.77 -3.69
N TYR A 640 3.48 30.39 -3.00
CA TYR A 640 4.41 29.38 -3.50
C TYR A 640 3.79 27.98 -3.59
N GLU A 641 3.05 27.54 -2.57
CA GLU A 641 2.36 26.24 -2.61
C GLU A 641 1.26 26.19 -3.67
N TYR A 642 0.56 27.29 -3.88
CA TYR A 642 -0.46 27.39 -4.91
C TYR A 642 0.13 27.28 -6.30
N GLU A 643 1.20 28.03 -6.58
CA GLU A 643 1.90 28.01 -7.86
C GLU A 643 2.51 26.62 -8.15
N VAL A 644 3.11 25.99 -7.15
CA VAL A 644 3.86 24.75 -7.36
C VAL A 644 2.99 23.49 -7.28
N ARG A 645 1.99 23.42 -6.41
CA ARG A 645 1.26 22.16 -6.12
C ARG A 645 -0.26 22.30 -6.14
N ILE A 646 -0.82 23.24 -5.38
CA ILE A 646 -2.27 23.27 -5.13
C ILE A 646 -3.04 23.65 -6.40
N GLY A 647 -2.55 24.61 -7.19
CA GLY A 647 -3.27 25.13 -8.36
C GLY A 647 -3.56 24.08 -9.43
N ALA A 648 -2.62 23.17 -9.70
CA ALA A 648 -2.83 22.08 -10.65
C ALA A 648 -3.92 21.10 -10.18
N VAL A 649 -3.96 20.82 -8.87
CA VAL A 649 -4.97 19.95 -8.27
C VAL A 649 -6.34 20.61 -8.25
N VAL A 650 -6.42 21.90 -7.91
CA VAL A 650 -7.67 22.69 -7.94
C VAL A 650 -8.27 22.66 -9.35
N ALA A 651 -7.46 22.98 -10.37
CA ALA A 651 -7.92 22.94 -11.76
C ALA A 651 -8.44 21.56 -12.17
N MET A 652 -7.76 20.49 -11.72
CA MET A 652 -8.17 19.14 -12.05
C MET A 652 -9.44 18.70 -11.31
N VAL A 653 -9.56 19.05 -10.03
CA VAL A 653 -10.79 18.81 -9.25
C VAL A 653 -11.97 19.53 -9.91
N ASP A 654 -11.82 20.79 -10.31
CA ASP A 654 -12.88 21.56 -10.97
C ASP A 654 -13.35 20.98 -12.29
N GLU A 655 -12.45 20.39 -13.08
CA GLU A 655 -12.82 19.75 -14.34
C GLU A 655 -13.51 18.38 -14.11
N THR A 656 -13.07 17.62 -13.11
CA THR A 656 -13.48 16.22 -12.93
C THR A 656 -14.70 16.01 -12.04
N ILE A 657 -14.94 16.84 -11.01
CA ILE A 657 -16.00 16.53 -10.02
C ILE A 657 -17.42 16.68 -10.58
N PRO A 658 -18.39 15.86 -10.12
CA PRO A 658 -19.80 16.02 -10.45
C PRO A 658 -20.38 17.37 -10.05
N ALA A 659 -21.40 17.85 -10.79
CA ALA A 659 -22.10 19.09 -10.50
C ALA A 659 -22.70 19.14 -9.08
N THR A 660 -23.16 18.00 -8.57
CA THR A 660 -23.72 17.90 -7.20
C THR A 660 -22.73 18.27 -6.11
N ILE A 661 -21.43 18.08 -6.34
CA ILE A 661 -20.38 18.46 -5.39
C ILE A 661 -20.08 19.95 -5.53
N LYS A 662 -20.08 20.47 -6.76
CA LYS A 662 -19.76 21.89 -7.06
C LYS A 662 -20.69 22.89 -6.38
N GLU A 663 -21.91 22.47 -6.04
CA GLU A 663 -22.89 23.28 -5.33
C GLU A 663 -22.57 23.44 -3.83
N ASP A 664 -21.76 22.55 -3.26
CA ASP A 664 -21.35 22.61 -1.85
C ASP A 664 -19.91 23.14 -1.73
N ARG A 665 -19.77 24.43 -1.42
CA ARG A 665 -18.46 25.08 -1.27
C ARG A 665 -17.57 24.38 -0.24
N VAL A 666 -18.14 23.84 0.84
CA VAL A 666 -17.38 23.20 1.93
C VAL A 666 -16.85 21.86 1.48
N ALA A 667 -17.69 21.06 0.79
CA ALA A 667 -17.26 19.80 0.19
C ALA A 667 -16.12 20.03 -0.81
N VAL A 668 -16.22 21.07 -1.64
CA VAL A 668 -15.16 21.44 -2.60
C VAL A 668 -13.87 21.86 -1.90
N ALA A 669 -13.92 22.69 -0.86
CA ALA A 669 -12.73 23.10 -0.09
C ALA A 669 -12.06 21.90 0.61
N ASN A 670 -12.88 20.97 1.14
CA ASN A 670 -12.38 19.71 1.71
C ASN A 670 -11.68 18.84 0.66
N LEU A 671 -12.23 18.78 -0.55
CA LEU A 671 -11.61 18.07 -1.68
C LEU A 671 -10.28 18.69 -2.09
N TYR A 672 -10.20 20.02 -2.26
CA TYR A 672 -8.94 20.67 -2.60
C TYR A 672 -7.85 20.39 -1.56
N ASN A 673 -8.20 20.48 -0.27
CA ASN A 673 -7.29 20.22 0.83
C ASN A 673 -6.74 18.79 0.80
N ALA A 674 -7.64 17.79 0.84
CA ALA A 674 -7.26 16.40 0.95
C ALA A 674 -6.67 15.85 -0.36
N ALA A 675 -7.24 16.18 -1.52
CA ALA A 675 -6.70 15.72 -2.81
C ALA A 675 -5.29 16.28 -3.06
N SER A 676 -5.03 17.55 -2.72
CA SER A 676 -3.70 18.13 -2.87
C SER A 676 -2.66 17.42 -2.01
N SER A 677 -3.05 17.09 -0.76
CA SER A 677 -2.24 16.31 0.17
C SER A 677 -1.94 14.91 -0.36
N ILE A 678 -2.96 14.19 -0.86
CA ILE A 678 -2.81 12.83 -1.39
C ILE A 678 -1.92 12.82 -2.65
N VAL A 679 -2.19 13.73 -3.60
CA VAL A 679 -1.40 13.85 -4.84
C VAL A 679 0.07 14.12 -4.50
N ALA A 680 0.34 15.10 -3.63
CA ALA A 680 1.71 15.44 -3.25
C ALA A 680 2.41 14.29 -2.50
N SER A 681 1.70 13.58 -1.61
CA SER A 681 2.21 12.39 -0.92
C SER A 681 2.55 11.27 -1.90
N SER A 682 1.73 11.06 -2.93
CA SER A 682 1.98 10.04 -3.96
C SER A 682 3.25 10.26 -4.78
N LEU A 683 3.66 11.53 -4.94
CA LEU A 683 4.88 11.92 -5.65
C LEU A 683 6.12 11.90 -4.75
N MET A 684 5.93 11.85 -3.42
CA MET A 684 7.02 11.97 -2.44
C MET A 684 6.94 10.87 -1.37
N PRO A 685 7.03 9.58 -1.75
CA PRO A 685 7.03 8.52 -0.75
C PRO A 685 8.22 8.68 0.23
N PRO A 686 8.02 8.42 1.54
CA PRO A 686 9.06 8.53 2.55
C PRO A 686 10.36 7.84 2.12
N GLY A 687 11.48 8.55 2.26
CA GLY A 687 12.81 7.99 1.96
C GLY A 687 13.13 7.76 0.48
N THR A 688 12.27 8.17 -0.47
CA THR A 688 12.52 8.08 -1.92
C THR A 688 12.64 9.46 -2.58
N PRO A 689 13.36 9.59 -3.71
CA PRO A 689 13.43 10.87 -4.41
C PRO A 689 12.06 11.29 -4.95
N ILE A 690 11.85 12.61 -5.07
CA ILE A 690 10.64 13.19 -5.66
C ILE A 690 10.41 12.60 -7.05
N ARG A 691 9.19 12.15 -7.30
CA ARG A 691 8.75 11.52 -8.54
C ARG A 691 7.88 12.48 -9.35
N VAL A 692 7.67 12.12 -10.60
CA VAL A 692 6.80 12.86 -11.54
C VAL A 692 5.93 11.85 -12.26
N ARG A 693 4.67 12.22 -12.46
CA ARG A 693 3.81 11.52 -13.41
C ARG A 693 4.13 12.02 -14.82
N ALA A 694 4.79 11.18 -15.60
CA ALA A 694 5.24 11.51 -16.94
C ALA A 694 4.06 11.46 -17.92
N SER A 695 3.88 12.55 -18.68
CA SER A 695 3.06 12.51 -19.89
C SER A 695 3.88 11.90 -21.02
N LEU A 696 3.30 10.94 -21.74
CA LEU A 696 3.97 10.32 -22.87
C LEU A 696 3.93 11.25 -24.10
N PRO A 697 5.02 11.36 -24.88
CA PRO A 697 5.11 12.28 -26.01
C PRO A 697 4.33 11.79 -27.26
N PHE A 698 3.47 10.79 -27.13
CA PHE A 698 2.76 10.18 -28.25
C PHE A 698 1.45 10.90 -28.54
N SER A 699 1.23 11.19 -29.82
CA SER A 699 -0.06 11.69 -30.30
C SER A 699 -1.16 10.64 -30.13
N SER A 700 -2.42 11.10 -30.07
CA SER A 700 -3.58 10.22 -29.88
C SER A 700 -3.79 9.22 -31.02
N ASP A 701 -3.20 9.45 -32.19
CA ASP A 701 -3.19 8.58 -33.37
C ASP A 701 -1.93 7.71 -33.51
N TYR A 702 -0.98 7.79 -32.56
CA TYR A 702 0.21 6.93 -32.57
C TYR A 702 -0.20 5.44 -32.47
N LEU A 703 0.51 4.61 -33.24
CA LEU A 703 0.27 3.17 -33.32
C LEU A 703 0.49 2.53 -31.95
N ARG A 704 -0.55 1.94 -31.37
CA ARG A 704 -0.51 1.30 -30.06
C ARG A 704 -1.46 0.12 -29.97
N THR A 705 -1.16 -0.82 -29.08
CA THR A 705 -2.12 -1.82 -28.61
C THR A 705 -2.74 -1.31 -27.33
N VAL A 706 -4.06 -1.24 -27.26
CA VAL A 706 -4.80 -0.92 -26.04
C VAL A 706 -5.51 -2.19 -25.60
N VAL A 707 -5.28 -2.61 -24.36
CA VAL A 707 -6.05 -3.67 -23.70
C VAL A 707 -6.80 -3.00 -22.56
N GLN A 708 -8.06 -2.69 -22.81
CA GLN A 708 -8.93 -2.02 -21.87
C GLN A 708 -10.16 -2.90 -21.64
N ARG A 709 -10.40 -3.28 -20.38
CA ARG A 709 -11.63 -4.01 -20.01
C ARG A 709 -12.77 -3.02 -19.76
N LEU A 710 -12.58 -2.12 -18.80
CA LEU A 710 -13.59 -1.14 -18.39
C LEU A 710 -12.90 0.20 -17.99
N PRO A 711 -12.99 1.26 -18.80
CA PRO A 711 -12.32 2.54 -18.54
C PRO A 711 -12.74 3.21 -17.22
N GLN A 712 -14.04 3.10 -16.89
CA GLN A 712 -14.70 3.70 -15.72
C GLN A 712 -14.22 3.04 -14.41
N ASP A 713 -13.63 1.86 -14.53
CA ASP A 713 -13.41 0.90 -13.46
C ASP A 713 -11.94 0.56 -13.23
N ALA A 714 -11.04 1.15 -14.03
CA ALA A 714 -9.61 0.90 -13.93
C ALA A 714 -8.99 1.63 -12.72
N LEU A 715 -8.14 0.92 -11.98
CA LEU A 715 -7.31 1.43 -10.90
C LEU A 715 -5.87 1.68 -11.38
N TRP A 716 -5.42 0.89 -12.35
CA TRP A 716 -4.06 0.95 -12.88
C TRP A 716 -4.09 1.24 -14.37
N ASP A 717 -3.61 2.43 -14.73
CA ASP A 717 -3.28 2.81 -16.10
C ASP A 717 -1.79 2.50 -16.34
N ILE A 718 -1.52 1.43 -17.08
CA ILE A 718 -0.17 0.97 -17.39
C ILE A 718 0.15 1.39 -18.82
N ASP A 719 1.12 2.30 -18.99
CA ASP A 719 1.64 2.64 -20.30
C ASP A 719 3.05 2.06 -20.48
N ALA A 720 3.22 1.23 -21.50
CA ALA A 720 4.47 0.54 -21.78
C ALA A 720 5.03 0.99 -23.14
N VAL A 721 6.19 1.61 -23.13
CA VAL A 721 6.93 2.07 -24.31
C VAL A 721 8.11 1.15 -24.51
N LEU A 722 8.02 0.25 -25.50
CA LEU A 722 8.89 -0.91 -25.59
C LEU A 722 9.28 -1.23 -27.05
N ASP A 723 10.53 -1.63 -27.28
CA ASP A 723 10.99 -2.13 -28.58
C ASP A 723 10.76 -3.65 -28.65
N PRO A 724 9.90 -4.18 -29.56
CA PRO A 724 9.57 -5.61 -29.61
C PRO A 724 10.77 -6.57 -29.74
N LEU A 725 11.92 -6.08 -30.20
CA LEU A 725 13.14 -6.89 -30.35
C LEU A 725 14.15 -6.70 -29.20
N SER A 726 13.85 -5.87 -28.20
CA SER A 726 14.75 -5.62 -27.07
C SER A 726 14.69 -6.71 -26.00
N ALA A 727 15.78 -6.82 -25.21
CA ALA A 727 15.80 -7.67 -24.03
C ALA A 727 14.80 -7.23 -22.95
N ARG A 728 14.50 -5.92 -22.88
CA ARG A 728 13.52 -5.38 -21.91
C ARG A 728 12.11 -5.84 -22.25
N SER A 729 11.73 -5.82 -23.53
CA SER A 729 10.44 -6.34 -23.98
C SER A 729 10.26 -7.80 -23.63
N GLN A 730 11.30 -8.62 -23.83
CA GLN A 730 11.25 -10.03 -23.44
C GLN A 730 10.95 -10.24 -21.96
N ARG A 731 11.45 -9.35 -21.11
CA ARG A 731 11.17 -9.38 -19.67
C ARG A 731 9.77 -8.91 -19.33
N TRP A 732 9.36 -7.77 -19.89
CA TRP A 732 8.17 -7.06 -19.41
C TRP A 732 6.89 -7.44 -20.12
N VAL A 733 6.91 -7.71 -21.43
CA VAL A 733 5.68 -8.00 -22.19
C VAL A 733 4.91 -9.21 -21.63
N PRO A 734 5.55 -10.35 -21.24
CA PRO A 734 4.82 -11.46 -20.62
C PRO A 734 4.16 -11.07 -19.29
N LEU A 735 4.85 -10.28 -18.46
CA LEU A 735 4.32 -9.78 -17.20
C LEU A 735 3.15 -8.82 -17.42
N LEU A 736 3.30 -7.88 -18.35
CA LEU A 736 2.26 -6.94 -18.76
C LEU A 736 1.03 -7.66 -19.32
N GLN A 737 1.21 -8.74 -20.07
CA GLN A 737 0.12 -9.59 -20.52
C GLN A 737 -0.62 -10.21 -19.31
N SER A 738 0.09 -10.73 -18.32
CA SER A 738 -0.53 -11.22 -17.08
C SER A 738 -1.27 -10.11 -16.33
N LEU A 739 -0.67 -8.92 -16.16
CA LEU A 739 -1.30 -7.79 -15.46
C LEU A 739 -2.54 -7.26 -16.19
N SER A 740 -2.59 -7.35 -17.52
CA SER A 740 -3.79 -7.03 -18.31
C SER A 740 -4.97 -7.97 -18.05
N GLN A 741 -4.73 -9.09 -17.34
CA GLN A 741 -5.78 -10.02 -16.95
C GLN A 741 -6.55 -9.61 -15.69
N LEU A 742 -6.00 -8.67 -14.91
CA LEU A 742 -6.67 -8.14 -13.72
C LEU A 742 -7.91 -7.34 -14.12
N GLU A 743 -8.93 -7.31 -13.25
CA GLU A 743 -10.23 -6.71 -13.58
C GLU A 743 -10.13 -5.20 -13.77
N HIS A 744 -9.28 -4.55 -12.98
CA HIS A 744 -9.15 -3.10 -12.89
C HIS A 744 -7.89 -2.53 -13.58
N THR A 745 -7.33 -3.25 -14.55
CA THR A 745 -6.16 -2.77 -15.32
C THR A 745 -6.58 -2.26 -16.70
N ASN A 746 -6.02 -1.11 -17.06
CA ASN A 746 -6.03 -0.58 -18.40
C ASN A 746 -4.57 -0.50 -18.89
N LEU A 747 -4.27 -1.11 -20.02
CA LEU A 747 -2.91 -1.22 -20.52
C LEU A 747 -2.80 -0.66 -21.93
N ARG A 748 -1.83 0.23 -22.15
CA ARG A 748 -1.49 0.77 -23.47
C ARG A 748 -0.03 0.45 -23.76
N LEU A 749 0.22 -0.21 -24.88
CA LEU A 749 1.57 -0.55 -25.32
C LEU A 749 1.91 0.20 -26.60
N TYR A 750 2.98 0.99 -26.51
CA TYR A 750 3.54 1.83 -27.56
C TYR A 750 4.81 1.14 -28.09
N PRO A 751 4.73 0.43 -29.23
CA PRO A 751 5.91 -0.13 -29.85
C PRO A 751 6.78 0.99 -30.43
N ILE A 752 8.07 0.95 -30.13
CA ILE A 752 9.04 1.96 -30.57
C ILE A 752 10.27 1.31 -31.22
N THR A 753 11.05 2.12 -31.94
CA THR A 753 12.43 1.76 -32.25
C THR A 753 13.35 2.33 -31.18
N ALA A 754 14.17 1.47 -30.56
CA ALA A 754 15.09 1.87 -29.50
C ALA A 754 16.57 1.65 -29.91
N ASN A 755 17.49 2.34 -29.24
CA ASN A 755 18.93 2.12 -29.39
C ASN A 755 19.43 0.88 -28.61
N SER A 756 18.59 0.31 -27.74
CA SER A 756 18.88 -0.86 -26.91
C SER A 756 19.39 -2.06 -27.73
N PRO A 757 20.25 -2.94 -27.18
CA PRO A 757 20.62 -4.18 -27.84
C PRO A 757 19.39 -5.07 -28.08
N MET A 758 19.38 -5.78 -29.21
CA MET A 758 18.36 -6.78 -29.47
C MET A 758 18.60 -8.00 -28.58
N ALA A 759 17.52 -8.68 -28.20
CA ALA A 759 17.62 -9.86 -27.37
C ALA A 759 18.31 -11.02 -28.12
N SER A 760 19.32 -11.60 -27.49
CA SER A 760 20.06 -12.77 -27.98
C SER A 760 19.75 -14.05 -27.23
N THR A 761 19.00 -13.94 -26.13
CA THR A 761 18.58 -15.04 -25.26
C THR A 761 17.06 -15.07 -25.21
N LEU A 762 16.47 -16.21 -24.83
CA LEU A 762 15.07 -16.27 -24.48
C LEU A 762 14.90 -15.90 -23.01
N TYR A 763 13.76 -15.30 -22.66
CA TYR A 763 13.46 -14.94 -21.28
C TYR A 763 12.08 -15.45 -20.88
N GLY A 764 11.96 -15.98 -19.66
CA GLY A 764 10.70 -16.40 -19.07
C GLY A 764 10.63 -15.98 -17.60
N VAL A 765 9.41 -15.76 -17.09
CA VAL A 765 9.19 -15.37 -15.69
C VAL A 765 8.24 -16.33 -15.00
N ALA A 766 8.55 -16.68 -13.76
CA ALA A 766 7.64 -17.38 -12.86
C ALA A 766 6.97 -16.36 -11.92
N PHE A 767 5.87 -15.76 -12.37
CA PHE A 767 5.09 -14.78 -11.61
C PHE A 767 3.59 -15.08 -11.71
N PRO A 768 3.08 -16.04 -10.90
CA PRO A 768 1.67 -16.40 -10.90
C PRO A 768 0.80 -15.25 -10.35
N LEU A 769 -0.39 -15.05 -10.94
CA LEU A 769 -1.36 -14.07 -10.44
C LEU A 769 -2.19 -14.59 -9.26
N VAL A 770 -2.33 -15.91 -9.16
CA VAL A 770 -3.13 -16.59 -8.13
C VAL A 770 -2.48 -17.95 -7.82
N PRO A 771 -2.63 -18.50 -6.60
CA PRO A 771 -2.20 -19.86 -6.34
C PRO A 771 -2.91 -20.85 -7.27
N VAL A 772 -2.14 -21.71 -7.94
CA VAL A 772 -2.66 -22.74 -8.85
C VAL A 772 -2.45 -24.10 -8.19
N PHE A 773 -3.43 -24.99 -8.31
CA PHE A 773 -3.42 -26.31 -7.70
C PHE A 773 -3.48 -27.39 -8.78
N ASP A 774 -2.80 -28.51 -8.56
CA ASP A 774 -2.88 -29.67 -9.43
C ASP A 774 -4.26 -30.33 -9.28
N GLU A 775 -4.94 -30.60 -10.38
CA GLU A 775 -6.30 -31.16 -10.35
C GLU A 775 -6.36 -32.56 -9.72
N LYS A 776 -5.28 -33.34 -9.80
CA LYS A 776 -5.24 -34.73 -9.33
C LYS A 776 -4.72 -34.82 -7.91
N THR A 777 -3.63 -34.14 -7.59
CA THR A 777 -3.03 -34.20 -6.25
C THR A 777 -3.64 -33.18 -5.29
N GLN A 778 -4.32 -32.16 -5.80
CA GLN A 778 -4.83 -31.01 -5.04
C GLN A 778 -3.74 -30.21 -4.30
N GLU A 779 -2.47 -30.48 -4.61
CA GLU A 779 -1.32 -29.76 -4.08
C GLU A 779 -1.06 -28.49 -4.89
N PRO A 780 -0.46 -27.44 -4.29
CA PRO A 780 -0.04 -26.26 -5.02
C PRO A 780 0.97 -26.62 -6.13
N LEU A 781 0.74 -26.11 -7.34
CA LEU A 781 1.70 -26.21 -8.43
C LEU A 781 2.91 -25.32 -8.16
N ARG A 782 4.10 -25.83 -8.48
CA ARG A 782 5.33 -25.05 -8.38
C ARG A 782 5.32 -23.93 -9.43
N PRO A 783 5.56 -22.67 -9.05
CA PRO A 783 5.79 -21.60 -10.00
C PRO A 783 6.93 -21.97 -10.95
N SER A 784 6.73 -21.78 -12.25
CA SER A 784 7.73 -22.11 -13.27
C SER A 784 7.71 -21.13 -14.43
N ALA A 785 8.88 -20.90 -15.01
CA ALA A 785 9.01 -20.20 -16.29
C ALA A 785 8.81 -21.21 -17.42
N ILE A 786 7.97 -20.86 -18.40
CA ILE A 786 7.60 -21.76 -19.50
C ILE A 786 8.11 -21.17 -20.81
N PHE A 787 8.89 -21.96 -21.56
CA PHE A 787 9.32 -21.66 -22.92
C PHE A 787 8.58 -22.61 -23.87
N SER A 788 7.62 -22.08 -24.61
CA SER A 788 6.76 -22.90 -25.50
C SER A 788 7.35 -23.06 -26.89
N ASP A 789 6.96 -24.16 -27.55
CA ASP A 789 7.24 -24.44 -28.97
C ASP A 789 8.74 -24.48 -29.34
N LEU A 790 9.61 -24.93 -28.44
CA LEU A 790 11.03 -25.09 -28.73
C LEU A 790 11.27 -26.33 -29.60
N ALA A 791 12.08 -26.17 -30.66
CA ALA A 791 12.48 -27.29 -31.51
C ALA A 791 13.36 -28.29 -30.75
N LEU A 792 13.05 -29.58 -30.88
CA LEU A 792 13.65 -30.66 -30.06
C LEU A 792 15.18 -30.82 -30.23
N ASP A 793 15.73 -30.38 -31.35
CA ASP A 793 17.14 -30.47 -31.72
C ASP A 793 17.98 -29.27 -31.25
N LYS A 794 17.35 -28.21 -30.73
CA LYS A 794 18.07 -27.05 -30.18
C LYS A 794 18.89 -27.45 -28.95
N ILE A 795 20.11 -26.94 -28.89
CA ILE A 795 21.06 -27.21 -27.80
C ILE A 795 21.03 -26.06 -26.81
N VAL A 796 20.89 -26.38 -25.53
CA VAL A 796 20.97 -25.41 -24.42
C VAL A 796 22.43 -25.06 -24.16
N SER A 797 22.77 -23.77 -24.25
CA SER A 797 24.11 -23.25 -23.96
C SER A 797 24.26 -22.91 -22.47
N SER A 798 23.33 -22.11 -21.93
CA SER A 798 23.29 -21.73 -20.51
C SER A 798 21.86 -21.48 -20.05
N VAL A 799 21.63 -21.67 -18.75
CA VAL A 799 20.41 -21.27 -18.04
C VAL A 799 20.84 -20.38 -16.90
N GLU A 800 20.44 -19.12 -16.94
CA GLU A 800 20.71 -18.11 -15.92
C GLU A 800 19.40 -17.74 -15.23
N ILE A 801 19.44 -17.58 -13.91
CA ILE A 801 18.26 -17.21 -13.13
C ILE A 801 18.48 -15.82 -12.55
N GLU A 802 17.46 -14.99 -12.71
CA GLU A 802 17.41 -13.67 -12.10
C GLU A 802 16.44 -13.72 -10.92
N LYS A 803 17.00 -13.72 -9.70
CA LYS A 803 16.24 -13.64 -8.46
C LYS A 803 17.01 -12.83 -7.43
N ARG A 804 16.36 -11.84 -6.81
CA ARG A 804 16.97 -10.99 -5.78
C ARG A 804 17.34 -11.82 -4.54
N GLY A 805 18.50 -11.56 -3.95
CA GLY A 805 18.93 -12.17 -2.68
C GLY A 805 19.53 -13.58 -2.73
N MET A 806 19.73 -14.19 -3.91
CA MET A 806 20.35 -15.52 -4.03
C MET A 806 21.65 -15.47 -4.84
N VAL A 807 22.69 -16.16 -4.36
CA VAL A 807 24.06 -16.03 -4.89
C VAL A 807 24.65 -17.36 -5.36
N HIS A 808 23.95 -18.49 -5.19
CA HIS A 808 24.38 -19.75 -5.77
C HIS A 808 23.20 -20.64 -6.20
N ILE A 809 23.26 -21.13 -7.44
CA ILE A 809 22.26 -21.99 -8.04
C ILE A 809 22.95 -23.27 -8.48
N GLU A 810 22.53 -24.38 -7.91
CA GLU A 810 23.04 -25.70 -8.23
C GLU A 810 22.21 -26.31 -9.37
N GLY A 811 22.90 -26.94 -10.33
CA GLY A 811 22.28 -27.72 -11.40
C GLY A 811 22.29 -27.09 -12.79
N GLY A 812 22.52 -25.78 -12.91
CA GLY A 812 22.57 -25.08 -14.21
C GLY A 812 23.66 -25.61 -15.16
N GLU A 813 24.85 -25.89 -14.64
CA GLU A 813 25.98 -26.40 -15.44
C GLU A 813 25.75 -27.80 -16.03
N ARG A 814 24.90 -28.63 -15.40
CA ARG A 814 24.59 -30.00 -15.87
C ARG A 814 23.67 -30.05 -17.10
N LEU A 815 23.16 -28.89 -17.53
CA LEU A 815 22.22 -28.74 -18.62
C LEU A 815 22.89 -28.23 -19.91
N SER A 816 24.08 -27.63 -19.80
CA SER A 816 24.83 -27.12 -20.95
C SER A 816 25.22 -28.27 -21.90
N GLY A 817 24.96 -28.09 -23.19
CA GLY A 817 25.28 -29.04 -24.25
C GLY A 817 24.22 -30.12 -24.52
N LYS A 818 23.12 -30.17 -23.75
CA LYS A 818 22.00 -31.09 -24.00
C LYS A 818 21.02 -30.53 -25.04
N THR A 819 20.41 -31.42 -25.80
CA THR A 819 19.27 -31.08 -26.67
C THR A 819 17.96 -31.03 -25.87
N ILE A 820 16.96 -30.29 -26.34
CA ILE A 820 15.64 -30.22 -25.69
C ILE A 820 15.02 -31.63 -25.53
N LYS A 821 15.22 -32.53 -26.51
CA LYS A 821 14.76 -33.92 -26.44
C LYS A 821 15.39 -34.74 -25.30
N GLU A 822 16.60 -34.42 -24.89
CA GLU A 822 17.32 -35.11 -23.81
C GLU A 822 16.89 -34.66 -22.41
N ILE A 823 16.06 -33.61 -22.33
CA ILE A 823 15.53 -33.09 -21.07
C ILE A 823 14.29 -33.92 -20.68
N PRO A 824 14.33 -34.65 -19.55
CA PRO A 824 13.22 -35.49 -19.12
C PRO A 824 11.93 -34.67 -18.96
N GLU A 825 10.86 -35.11 -19.63
CA GLU A 825 9.52 -34.47 -19.60
C GLU A 825 9.51 -32.96 -19.96
N GLY A 826 10.58 -32.44 -20.56
CA GLY A 826 10.72 -31.00 -20.79
C GLY A 826 10.78 -30.19 -19.49
N ARG A 827 11.24 -30.77 -18.38
CA ARG A 827 11.29 -30.12 -17.07
C ARG A 827 12.72 -29.97 -16.57
N ILE A 828 13.03 -28.76 -16.11
CA ILE A 828 14.27 -28.41 -15.42
C ILE A 828 13.89 -28.00 -13.99
N GLU A 829 14.42 -28.73 -13.02
CA GLU A 829 14.32 -28.37 -11.61
C GLU A 829 15.70 -27.94 -11.10
N LEU A 830 15.79 -26.70 -10.66
CA LEU A 830 17.00 -26.10 -10.09
C LEU A 830 16.85 -25.91 -8.59
N ARG A 831 17.97 -25.96 -7.87
CA ARG A 831 18.02 -25.73 -6.43
C ARG A 831 18.88 -24.52 -6.10
N ALA A 832 18.34 -23.62 -5.30
CA ALA A 832 19.05 -22.45 -4.79
C ALA A 832 19.56 -22.70 -3.36
N ARG A 833 20.74 -22.15 -3.07
CA ARG A 833 21.37 -22.13 -1.73
C ARG A 833 21.65 -20.72 -1.28
N LYS A 834 21.42 -20.43 0.00
CA LYS A 834 21.88 -19.18 0.61
C LYS A 834 23.41 -19.23 0.76
N ARG A 835 24.10 -18.14 0.44
CA ARG A 835 25.55 -18.04 0.59
C ARG A 835 25.88 -17.95 2.09
N ALA A 836 26.78 -18.79 2.59
CA ALA A 836 27.31 -18.62 3.94
C ALA A 836 27.94 -17.22 4.07
N ALA A 837 27.49 -16.43 5.04
CA ALA A 837 28.00 -15.08 5.27
C ALA A 837 29.49 -15.14 5.65
N GLY A 838 30.38 -14.97 4.67
CA GLY A 838 31.77 -14.65 4.90
C GLY A 838 31.85 -13.22 5.44
N GLY A 839 32.36 -13.08 6.67
CA GLY A 839 32.43 -11.82 7.42
C GLY A 839 33.04 -10.67 6.60
N ARG A 840 32.17 -9.73 6.21
CA ARG A 840 32.36 -8.32 5.84
C ARG A 840 31.20 -7.78 4.99
N ALA A 841 30.38 -8.65 4.41
CA ALA A 841 29.20 -8.25 3.63
C ALA A 841 27.88 -8.22 4.45
N ALA A 842 27.90 -8.70 5.70
CA ALA A 842 26.73 -8.68 6.58
C ALA A 842 26.35 -7.26 7.05
N GLU A 843 27.27 -6.30 6.98
CA GLU A 843 27.04 -4.91 7.36
C GLU A 843 26.24 -4.14 6.29
N GLN A 844 26.31 -4.54 5.01
CA GLN A 844 25.52 -3.95 3.93
C GLN A 844 24.15 -4.59 3.72
N ALA A 845 23.95 -5.83 4.20
CA ALA A 845 22.65 -6.51 4.13
C ALA A 845 21.73 -6.11 5.31
N SER A 846 22.26 -5.66 6.45
CA SER A 846 21.46 -5.14 7.57
C SER A 846 21.06 -3.67 7.41
N GLU A 847 21.73 -2.91 6.54
CA GLU A 847 21.30 -1.53 6.19
C GLU A 847 20.21 -1.50 5.09
N SER A 848 20.00 -2.60 4.36
CA SER A 848 18.99 -2.68 3.29
C SER A 848 17.78 -3.56 3.62
N SER A 849 17.72 -4.15 4.82
CA SER A 849 16.48 -4.74 5.36
C SER A 849 15.72 -3.66 6.14
N ARG A 850 15.26 -2.63 5.43
CA ARG A 850 14.10 -1.88 5.93
C ARG A 850 12.96 -2.87 5.92
N THR A 851 12.52 -3.27 7.10
CA THR A 851 11.26 -3.96 7.27
C THR A 851 10.16 -3.10 6.64
N PRO A 852 9.10 -3.69 6.05
CA PRO A 852 7.91 -2.93 5.63
C PRO A 852 7.30 -2.08 6.77
N ARG A 853 7.67 -2.39 8.02
CA ARG A 853 7.31 -1.65 9.23
C ARG A 853 7.96 -0.27 9.36
N ASP A 854 9.03 0.03 8.63
CA ASP A 854 9.69 1.36 8.66
C ASP A 854 9.09 2.34 7.63
N GLU A 855 8.11 1.90 6.83
CA GLU A 855 7.41 2.71 5.82
C GLU A 855 5.91 2.92 6.15
N LEU A 856 5.46 2.58 7.36
CA LEU A 856 4.16 2.95 7.93
C LEU A 856 4.33 4.02 9.00
#